data_AF-A0A7X8JW11-F1
#
_entry.id   AF-A0A7X8JW11-F1
#
_cell.length_a   1.000
_cell.length_b   1.000
_cell.length_c   1.000
_cell.angle_alpha   90.00
_cell.angle_beta   90.00
_cell.angle_gamma   90.00
#
_symmetry.space_group_name_H-M   'P 1'
#
loop_
_entity.id
_entity.type
_entity.pdbx_description
1 polymer ?
#
loop_
_entity_poly.entity_id
_entity_poly.type
_entity_poly.pdbx_seq_one_letter_code
_entity_poly.pdbx_strand_id
1 'polypeptide(L)'
;MVMKKKLALSVVMSIILSFMIFPKTDAASYTASVDINTTYQTLEGFGAAIAWYNDYLTTHPNKNDLYKILFYDSGLDILRLRNQYRNSNNFAYDDKEIVAYGKIMNPDLKVLLCSWSPPEDLKKDGVMNGGTLAKENGSFVYDKFADYWYNSLVAYKEKGIVPDYISIQNEVEYENADWETCIFRETETSDYPGYGKALDIVYNKIKDLPDMPKILGVESAGIMNNTVQNYAKYMDLSQVYGIAHHLYNGGDANNPDSFNSNFESLARDFADKPLFMTEYDYGTPFTTAELIHNSLVVEGVSGYFYWDLIWENQQRPLVFIEKPRNPNEWTTEEGYIISDFYPIIQQYAKFTDPGYKRVKVSLNASDVKASAFVSPDQSKLTMILINKASSENTVALDLNGYSSNKSVVYRTLSNGTEGFKKVGSLSGNTVTLPAQSVVTVAFGVSDEATTPPPLPTPTPKPESRSAFELIQAEEYNSMYGVQCEVISDDGNQTVGYIEGGDHIFFKGVDFGTGATGFEARVSSAESGGKIEIRLDEMYGPTVATIPVSGTGDWHEYVDVKASIEGIEGKHDLYLFFSGGGGYLFNIDCFVFTGGSVVEPTPTPIPEVEIGDISGDGTFDSIDFGYMRQYMLGMISKFPSENGMFAADVDGSGEVDSLDFGFMRKHLLGMIDKFPAEK
;
A
#
# COMPACT_ATOMS: atom_id res chain seq x y z
N MET A 1 17.60 -49.94 20.33
CA MET A 1 18.67 -49.53 21.27
C MET A 1 19.89 -49.03 20.47
N VAL A 2 19.75 -47.91 19.76
CA VAL A 2 20.87 -47.22 19.09
C VAL A 2 20.55 -45.72 19.05
N MET A 3 20.75 -45.04 20.18
CA MET A 3 20.94 -43.60 20.26
C MET A 3 21.90 -43.37 21.41
N LYS A 4 23.17 -43.08 21.09
CA LYS A 4 24.19 -42.38 21.91
C LYS A 4 25.56 -42.65 21.30
N LYS A 5 25.94 -41.85 20.29
CA LYS A 5 27.34 -41.60 19.86
C LYS A 5 27.39 -40.54 18.75
N LYS A 6 26.88 -39.32 19.00
CA LYS A 6 27.16 -38.12 18.19
C LYS A 6 27.13 -36.83 19.04
N LEU A 7 27.84 -36.85 20.18
CA LEU A 7 27.99 -35.67 21.02
C LEU A 7 29.43 -35.60 21.55
N ALA A 8 30.41 -35.41 20.65
CA ALA A 8 31.81 -35.20 21.05
C ALA A 8 32.67 -34.48 19.99
N LEU A 9 32.12 -34.03 18.84
CA LEU A 9 32.91 -33.37 17.79
C LEU A 9 32.59 -31.88 17.59
N SER A 10 31.49 -31.35 18.13
CA SER A 10 31.14 -29.92 17.99
C SER A 10 31.76 -28.99 19.04
N VAL A 11 32.35 -29.51 20.12
CA VAL A 11 32.87 -28.64 21.21
C VAL A 11 34.32 -28.22 20.98
N VAL A 12 35.09 -28.96 20.18
CA VAL A 12 36.51 -28.65 19.94
C VAL A 12 36.70 -27.63 18.80
N MET A 13 35.74 -27.52 17.87
CA MET A 13 35.82 -26.54 16.76
C MET A 13 35.40 -25.12 17.18
N SER A 14 34.58 -24.98 18.24
CA SER A 14 34.17 -23.69 18.78
C SER A 14 35.20 -23.00 19.68
N ILE A 15 36.27 -23.70 20.10
CA ILE A 15 37.31 -23.13 20.98
C ILE A 15 38.51 -22.60 20.16
N ILE A 16 38.67 -23.01 18.90
CA ILE A 16 39.77 -22.56 18.03
C ILE A 16 39.41 -21.30 17.22
N LEU A 17 38.13 -20.90 17.16
CA LEU A 17 37.72 -19.65 16.50
C LEU A 17 37.81 -18.39 17.40
N SER A 18 38.09 -18.54 18.70
CA SER A 18 38.05 -17.44 19.67
C SER A 18 39.37 -16.69 19.88
N PHE A 19 40.39 -16.92 19.04
CA PHE A 19 41.67 -16.19 19.10
C PHE A 19 42.21 -15.78 17.73
N MET A 20 41.35 -15.56 16.73
CA MET A 20 41.72 -14.65 15.64
C MET A 20 41.52 -13.22 16.13
N ILE A 21 42.58 -12.66 16.70
CA ILE A 21 42.70 -11.21 16.88
C ILE A 21 42.81 -10.63 15.47
N PHE A 22 41.66 -10.31 14.86
CA PHE A 22 41.66 -9.40 13.72
C PHE A 22 42.26 -8.09 14.22
N PRO A 23 43.20 -7.48 13.48
CA PRO A 23 43.70 -6.17 13.85
C PRO A 23 42.48 -5.24 13.99
N LYS A 24 42.29 -4.67 15.18
CA LYS A 24 41.38 -3.56 15.40
C LYS A 24 41.88 -2.46 14.46
N THR A 25 41.20 -2.26 13.34
CA THR A 25 41.38 -1.07 12.53
C THR A 25 40.95 0.10 13.41
N ASP A 26 41.87 1.02 13.69
CA ASP A 26 41.60 2.18 14.53
C ASP A 26 40.43 2.99 13.94
N ALA A 27 39.54 3.49 14.79
CA ALA A 27 38.45 4.35 14.36
C ALA A 27 39.01 5.59 13.64
N ALA A 28 38.62 5.80 12.39
CA ALA A 28 39.05 6.97 11.63
C ALA A 28 38.12 8.16 11.89
N SER A 29 38.69 9.37 11.77
CA SER A 29 37.95 10.61 11.86
C SER A 29 38.04 11.35 10.53
N TYR A 30 36.88 11.64 9.94
CA TYR A 30 36.76 12.34 8.66
C TYR A 30 36.07 13.69 8.83
N THR A 31 36.13 14.51 7.78
CA THR A 31 35.35 15.74 7.67
C THR A 31 34.55 15.72 6.37
N ALA A 32 33.23 15.90 6.49
CA ALA A 32 32.32 16.09 5.36
C ALA A 32 31.91 17.56 5.30
N SER A 33 32.33 18.26 4.24
CA SER A 33 32.01 19.68 4.02
C SER A 33 30.87 19.80 3.02
N VAL A 34 29.76 20.42 3.42
CA VAL A 34 28.52 20.55 2.64
C VAL A 34 28.39 21.98 2.11
N ASP A 35 28.25 22.14 0.80
CA ASP A 35 27.98 23.44 0.18
C ASP A 35 26.60 23.43 -0.48
N ILE A 36 25.63 24.05 0.19
CA ILE A 36 24.25 24.13 -0.27
C ILE A 36 24.05 24.98 -1.53
N ASN A 37 25.03 25.83 -1.87
CA ASN A 37 24.94 26.72 -3.04
C ASN A 37 25.35 26.00 -4.33
N THR A 38 26.16 24.95 -4.23
CA THR A 38 26.46 24.07 -5.36
C THR A 38 25.42 22.95 -5.42
N THR A 39 24.42 23.14 -6.28
CA THR A 39 23.31 22.20 -6.48
C THR A 39 23.52 21.33 -7.73
N TYR A 40 22.90 20.15 -7.72
CA TYR A 40 22.85 19.21 -8.85
C TYR A 40 21.40 18.97 -9.26
N GLN A 41 20.97 17.71 -9.40
CA GLN A 41 19.61 17.39 -9.79
C GLN A 41 18.56 17.77 -8.72
N THR A 42 17.35 18.00 -9.18
CA THR A 42 16.16 18.17 -8.34
C THR A 42 15.48 16.82 -8.19
N LEU A 43 15.13 16.43 -6.96
CA LEU A 43 14.43 15.19 -6.70
C LEU A 43 12.98 15.29 -7.17
N GLU A 44 12.55 14.26 -7.89
CA GLU A 44 11.15 13.98 -8.18
C GLU A 44 10.50 13.10 -7.12
N GLY A 45 11.33 12.36 -6.38
CA GLY A 45 10.95 11.62 -5.19
C GLY A 45 11.48 10.18 -5.17
N PHE A 46 11.18 9.48 -4.08
CA PHE A 46 11.41 8.03 -3.96
C PHE A 46 10.10 7.28 -4.17
N GLY A 47 10.16 6.16 -4.88
CA GLY A 47 8.97 5.37 -5.19
C GLY A 47 9.13 3.88 -4.93
N ALA A 48 8.01 3.18 -5.06
CA ALA A 48 7.98 1.73 -5.15
C ALA A 48 6.79 1.28 -6.02
N ALA A 49 6.85 0.07 -6.57
CA ALA A 49 5.81 -0.44 -7.46
C ALA A 49 4.84 -1.39 -6.75
N ILE A 50 3.58 -1.29 -7.13
CA ILE A 50 2.57 -2.32 -6.88
C ILE A 50 1.95 -2.69 -8.23
N ALA A 51 2.43 -3.80 -8.78
CA ALA A 51 2.00 -4.31 -10.09
C ALA A 51 1.04 -5.50 -9.97
N TRP A 52 1.10 -6.22 -8.84
CA TRP A 52 0.23 -7.33 -8.48
C TRP A 52 -0.06 -7.27 -6.97
N TYR A 53 -0.99 -8.11 -6.50
CA TYR A 53 -1.43 -8.19 -5.10
C TYR A 53 -2.15 -6.95 -4.55
N ASN A 54 -2.66 -6.10 -5.44
CA ASN A 54 -3.46 -4.92 -5.07
C ASN A 54 -4.67 -5.32 -4.21
N ASP A 55 -5.32 -6.42 -4.57
CA ASP A 55 -6.43 -7.00 -3.83
C ASP A 55 -6.02 -7.51 -2.44
N TYR A 56 -4.77 -7.98 -2.27
CA TYR A 56 -4.29 -8.39 -0.95
C TYR A 56 -4.26 -7.18 0.00
N LEU A 57 -3.85 -6.01 -0.48
CA LEU A 57 -3.82 -4.79 0.32
C LEU A 57 -5.23 -4.29 0.65
N THR A 58 -6.12 -4.18 -0.35
CA THR A 58 -7.47 -3.61 -0.17
C THR A 58 -8.40 -4.51 0.63
N THR A 59 -8.16 -5.83 0.63
CA THR A 59 -8.93 -6.81 1.41
C THR A 59 -8.30 -7.18 2.74
N HIS A 60 -7.10 -6.67 3.05
CA HIS A 60 -6.43 -6.96 4.32
C HIS A 60 -7.22 -6.40 5.51
N PRO A 61 -7.48 -7.17 6.58
CA PRO A 61 -8.20 -6.65 7.76
C PRO A 61 -7.41 -5.52 8.46
N ASN A 62 -6.08 -5.57 8.41
CA ASN A 62 -5.18 -4.52 8.92
C ASN A 62 -4.78 -3.47 7.86
N LYS A 63 -5.58 -3.26 6.80
CA LYS A 63 -5.19 -2.40 5.67
C LYS A 63 -4.88 -0.95 6.03
N ASN A 64 -5.55 -0.37 7.04
CA ASN A 64 -5.27 1.01 7.45
C ASN A 64 -3.86 1.16 8.03
N ASP A 65 -3.39 0.18 8.79
CA ASP A 65 -2.01 0.15 9.28
C ASP A 65 -1.03 -0.04 8.11
N LEU A 66 -1.35 -0.91 7.16
CA LEU A 66 -0.56 -1.06 5.93
C LEU A 66 -0.48 0.25 5.15
N TYR A 67 -1.58 0.96 4.90
CA TYR A 67 -1.55 2.26 4.21
C TYR A 67 -0.69 3.29 4.94
N LYS A 68 -0.74 3.32 6.28
CA LYS A 68 0.15 4.15 7.08
C LYS A 68 1.62 3.75 6.87
N ILE A 69 1.94 2.46 6.92
CA ILE A 69 3.30 1.96 6.69
C ILE A 69 3.76 2.36 5.29
N LEU A 70 2.99 2.02 4.26
CA LEU A 70 3.38 2.16 2.86
C LEU A 70 3.50 3.61 2.39
N PHE A 71 2.65 4.52 2.88
CA PHE A 71 2.56 5.89 2.33
C PHE A 71 2.93 7.01 3.32
N TYR A 72 2.88 6.76 4.62
CA TYR A 72 3.23 7.76 5.62
C TYR A 72 4.59 7.47 6.26
N ASP A 73 4.78 6.26 6.82
CA ASP A 73 6.00 5.91 7.53
C ASP A 73 7.20 5.77 6.59
N SER A 74 6.99 5.23 5.38
CA SER A 74 8.02 5.00 4.38
C SER A 74 8.67 6.30 3.88
N GLY A 75 7.86 7.37 3.77
CA GLY A 75 8.24 8.62 3.10
C GLY A 75 8.25 8.53 1.58
N LEU A 76 7.63 7.52 0.98
CA LEU A 76 7.54 7.41 -0.47
C LEU A 76 6.68 8.54 -1.06
N ASP A 77 7.15 9.06 -2.19
CA ASP A 77 6.57 10.19 -2.93
C ASP A 77 5.87 9.74 -4.20
N ILE A 78 6.20 8.55 -4.72
CA ILE A 78 5.69 8.07 -6.01
C ILE A 78 5.24 6.61 -5.91
N LEU A 79 3.99 6.35 -6.28
CA LEU A 79 3.45 5.02 -6.45
C LEU A 79 3.54 4.61 -7.93
N ARG A 80 4.26 3.53 -8.23
CA ARG A 80 4.31 2.95 -9.59
C ARG A 80 3.25 1.87 -9.72
N LEU A 81 2.31 2.05 -10.65
CA LEU A 81 1.20 1.16 -10.93
C LEU A 81 1.37 0.48 -12.29
N ARG A 82 0.96 -0.78 -12.35
CA ARG A 82 0.74 -1.48 -13.63
C ARG A 82 -0.54 -0.98 -14.29
N ASN A 83 -0.49 -0.71 -15.59
CA ASN A 83 -1.66 -0.34 -16.39
C ASN A 83 -2.53 -1.59 -16.60
N GLN A 84 -3.65 -1.64 -15.89
CA GLN A 84 -4.59 -2.76 -15.89
C GLN A 84 -5.75 -2.57 -16.88
N TYR A 85 -5.77 -1.46 -17.63
CA TYR A 85 -6.89 -1.15 -18.51
C TYR A 85 -7.10 -2.27 -19.54
N ARG A 86 -8.34 -2.80 -19.59
CA ARG A 86 -8.77 -3.95 -20.42
C ARG A 86 -8.21 -5.33 -20.01
N ASN A 87 -7.54 -5.45 -18.87
CA ASN A 87 -7.14 -6.76 -18.32
C ASN A 87 -8.33 -7.48 -17.66
N SER A 88 -9.32 -6.73 -17.18
CA SER A 88 -10.59 -7.24 -16.65
C SER A 88 -11.72 -6.22 -16.86
N ASN A 89 -12.98 -6.65 -16.70
CA ASN A 89 -14.15 -5.75 -16.78
C ASN A 89 -14.16 -4.70 -15.66
N ASN A 90 -13.56 -5.00 -14.51
CA ASN A 90 -13.43 -4.10 -13.36
C ASN A 90 -11.98 -3.69 -13.10
N PHE A 91 -11.28 -3.25 -14.16
CA PHE A 91 -9.88 -2.81 -14.04
C PHE A 91 -9.71 -1.71 -12.97
N ALA A 92 -8.52 -1.64 -12.36
CA ALA A 92 -8.14 -0.60 -11.40
C ALA A 92 -9.11 -0.43 -10.21
N TYR A 93 -9.85 -1.48 -9.87
CA TYR A 93 -10.76 -1.50 -8.72
C TYR A 93 -9.99 -1.20 -7.43
N ASP A 94 -8.93 -1.98 -7.18
CA ASP A 94 -8.09 -1.82 -6.01
C ASP A 94 -7.22 -0.56 -6.08
N ASP A 95 -6.69 -0.25 -7.28
CA ASP A 95 -5.85 0.92 -7.51
C ASP A 95 -6.55 2.23 -7.08
N LYS A 96 -7.87 2.31 -7.26
CA LYS A 96 -8.66 3.48 -6.85
C LYS A 96 -8.60 3.70 -5.35
N GLU A 97 -8.80 2.65 -4.55
CA GLU A 97 -8.69 2.73 -3.09
C GLU A 97 -7.25 3.07 -2.70
N ILE A 98 -6.27 2.37 -3.27
CA ILE A 98 -4.86 2.52 -2.90
C ILE A 98 -4.37 3.93 -3.17
N VAL A 99 -4.68 4.50 -4.34
CA VAL A 99 -4.30 5.89 -4.67
C VAL A 99 -5.03 6.88 -3.77
N ALA A 100 -6.32 6.69 -3.50
CA ALA A 100 -7.08 7.59 -2.63
C ALA A 100 -6.54 7.59 -1.19
N TYR A 101 -6.29 6.41 -0.62
CA TYR A 101 -5.80 6.27 0.75
C TYR A 101 -4.33 6.68 0.87
N GLY A 102 -3.53 6.35 -0.16
CA GLY A 102 -2.16 6.86 -0.30
C GLY A 102 -2.11 8.38 -0.32
N LYS A 103 -3.03 9.05 -1.02
CA LYS A 103 -3.14 10.52 -1.04
C LYS A 103 -3.67 11.13 0.27
N ILE A 104 -4.42 10.39 1.08
CA ILE A 104 -4.75 10.84 2.44
C ILE A 104 -3.49 10.84 3.30
N MET A 105 -2.67 9.79 3.18
CA MET A 105 -1.42 9.64 3.95
C MET A 105 -0.31 10.59 3.50
N ASN A 106 -0.16 10.78 2.18
CA ASN A 106 0.74 11.71 1.54
C ASN A 106 -0.02 12.52 0.48
N PRO A 107 -0.51 13.73 0.80
CA PRO A 107 -1.27 14.57 -0.13
C PRO A 107 -0.56 14.89 -1.45
N ASP A 108 0.78 14.84 -1.47
CA ASP A 108 1.60 15.11 -2.65
C ASP A 108 2.03 13.83 -3.38
N LEU A 109 1.45 12.65 -3.02
CA LEU A 109 1.75 11.37 -3.65
C LEU A 109 1.50 11.43 -5.16
N LYS A 110 2.56 11.18 -5.92
CA LYS A 110 2.55 11.08 -7.38
C LYS A 110 2.27 9.66 -7.83
N VAL A 111 1.78 9.50 -9.06
CA VAL A 111 1.52 8.20 -9.67
C VAL A 111 2.31 8.05 -10.98
N LEU A 112 3.06 6.96 -11.11
CA LEU A 112 3.63 6.48 -12.37
C LEU A 112 2.81 5.31 -12.88
N LEU A 113 2.17 5.44 -14.04
CA LEU A 113 1.43 4.34 -14.68
C LEU A 113 2.28 3.71 -15.81
N CYS A 114 2.55 2.41 -15.71
CA CYS A 114 3.40 1.70 -16.66
C CYS A 114 2.69 0.46 -17.24
N SER A 115 2.81 0.22 -18.55
CA SER A 115 2.31 -1.00 -19.20
C SER A 115 3.36 -2.12 -19.19
N TRP A 116 3.06 -3.27 -18.59
CA TRP A 116 3.85 -4.48 -18.78
C TRP A 116 3.62 -5.11 -20.16
N SER A 117 2.37 -5.09 -20.64
CA SER A 117 2.00 -5.58 -21.96
C SER A 117 0.71 -4.92 -22.44
N PRO A 118 0.58 -4.62 -23.76
CA PRO A 118 -0.71 -4.29 -24.35
C PRO A 118 -1.73 -5.43 -24.17
N PRO A 119 -3.04 -5.14 -24.22
CA PRO A 119 -4.08 -6.17 -24.23
C PRO A 119 -3.93 -7.18 -25.37
N GLU A 120 -4.47 -8.39 -25.17
CA GLU A 120 -4.29 -9.56 -26.06
C GLU A 120 -4.58 -9.29 -27.54
N ASP A 121 -5.60 -8.48 -27.85
CA ASP A 121 -5.98 -8.14 -29.23
C ASP A 121 -4.98 -7.23 -29.95
N LEU A 122 -4.08 -6.60 -29.20
CA LEU A 122 -2.95 -5.82 -29.73
C LEU A 122 -1.65 -6.62 -29.80
N LYS A 123 -1.66 -7.89 -29.38
CA LYS A 123 -0.48 -8.76 -29.32
C LYS A 123 -0.45 -9.70 -30.51
N LYS A 124 0.76 -9.93 -31.04
CA LYS A 124 1.00 -10.85 -32.17
C LYS A 124 0.40 -12.24 -31.93
N ASP A 125 0.56 -12.75 -30.71
CA ASP A 125 0.21 -14.13 -30.35
C ASP A 125 -1.13 -14.23 -29.60
N GLY A 126 -1.87 -13.12 -29.47
CA GLY A 126 -3.18 -13.10 -28.80
C GLY A 126 -3.13 -13.36 -27.29
N VAL A 127 -1.97 -13.17 -26.67
CA VAL A 127 -1.75 -13.35 -25.23
C VAL A 127 -0.88 -12.20 -24.70
N MET A 128 -1.07 -11.82 -23.45
CA MET A 128 -0.30 -10.72 -22.82
C MET A 128 1.13 -11.12 -22.48
N ASN A 129 1.39 -12.41 -22.22
CA ASN A 129 2.72 -12.90 -21.89
C ASN A 129 3.60 -13.05 -23.13
N GLY A 130 4.84 -12.57 -23.06
CA GLY A 130 5.80 -12.65 -24.15
C GLY A 130 5.39 -11.89 -25.41
N GLY A 131 6.16 -12.06 -26.48
CA GLY A 131 5.82 -11.60 -27.82
C GLY A 131 5.97 -10.09 -28.03
N THR A 132 5.25 -9.60 -29.04
CA THR A 132 5.36 -8.23 -29.53
C THR A 132 4.02 -7.73 -30.07
N LEU A 133 3.97 -6.49 -30.58
CA LEU A 133 2.76 -5.87 -31.11
C LEU A 133 2.26 -6.61 -32.36
N ALA A 134 0.94 -6.73 -32.49
CA ALA A 134 0.28 -7.36 -33.64
C ALA A 134 0.51 -6.57 -34.93
N LYS A 135 0.28 -7.23 -36.07
CA LYS A 135 0.27 -6.59 -37.38
C LYS A 135 -1.08 -6.71 -38.06
N GLU A 136 -1.49 -5.63 -38.73
CA GLU A 136 -2.61 -5.59 -39.65
C GLU A 136 -2.15 -5.07 -41.00
N ASN A 137 -2.52 -5.76 -42.08
CA ASN A 137 -2.13 -5.40 -43.45
C ASN A 137 -0.60 -5.22 -43.64
N GLY A 138 0.19 -5.98 -42.89
CA GLY A 138 1.67 -5.96 -42.96
C GLY A 138 2.35 -4.90 -42.08
N SER A 139 1.61 -4.06 -41.37
CA SER A 139 2.14 -3.00 -40.49
C SER A 139 1.74 -3.25 -39.04
N PHE A 140 2.60 -2.86 -38.10
CA PHE A 140 2.29 -2.94 -36.67
C PHE A 140 1.12 -2.02 -36.31
N VAL A 141 0.27 -2.46 -35.36
CA VAL A 141 -0.96 -1.77 -34.95
C VAL A 141 -0.71 -0.56 -34.03
N TYR A 142 0.22 0.32 -34.39
CA TYR A 142 0.60 1.49 -33.58
C TYR A 142 -0.57 2.41 -33.22
N ASP A 143 -1.46 2.69 -34.18
CA ASP A 143 -2.60 3.58 -33.94
C ASP A 143 -3.55 3.00 -32.88
N LYS A 144 -3.79 1.68 -32.91
CA LYS A 144 -4.60 0.99 -31.89
C LYS A 144 -3.92 0.96 -30.53
N PHE A 145 -2.58 0.85 -30.51
CA PHE A 145 -1.81 0.95 -29.27
C PHE A 145 -1.87 2.37 -28.68
N ALA A 146 -1.87 3.40 -29.52
CA ALA A 146 -2.08 4.77 -29.07
C ALA A 146 -3.54 5.04 -28.62
N ASP A 147 -4.54 4.46 -29.31
CA ASP A 147 -5.93 4.46 -28.84
C ASP A 147 -6.05 3.81 -27.45
N TYR A 148 -5.36 2.69 -27.23
CA TYR A 148 -5.28 2.04 -25.92
C TYR A 148 -4.77 2.98 -24.83
N TRP A 149 -3.64 3.67 -25.06
CA TRP A 149 -3.09 4.62 -24.09
C TRP A 149 -3.99 5.84 -23.83
N TYR A 150 -4.60 6.40 -24.87
CA TYR A 150 -5.55 7.49 -24.71
C TYR A 150 -6.76 7.04 -23.87
N ASN A 151 -7.36 5.91 -24.24
CA ASN A 151 -8.54 5.39 -23.55
C ASN A 151 -8.23 4.95 -22.12
N SER A 152 -7.03 4.41 -21.87
CA SER A 152 -6.61 4.06 -20.51
C SER A 152 -6.55 5.30 -19.63
N LEU A 153 -5.93 6.39 -20.10
CA LEU A 153 -5.82 7.63 -19.31
C LEU A 153 -7.19 8.25 -19.02
N VAL A 154 -8.10 8.24 -19.99
CA VAL A 154 -9.49 8.68 -19.77
C VAL A 154 -10.18 7.81 -18.72
N ALA A 155 -10.05 6.48 -18.82
CA ALA A 155 -10.75 5.55 -17.93
C ALA A 155 -10.16 5.53 -16.50
N TYR A 156 -8.84 5.68 -16.33
CA TYR A 156 -8.22 5.87 -15.02
C TYR A 156 -8.67 7.18 -14.36
N LYS A 157 -8.78 8.26 -15.14
CA LYS A 157 -9.28 9.56 -14.64
C LYS A 157 -10.73 9.45 -14.14
N GLU A 158 -11.59 8.71 -14.83
CA GLU A 158 -12.97 8.43 -14.36
C GLU A 158 -12.99 7.68 -13.02
N LYS A 159 -11.96 6.88 -12.73
CA LYS A 159 -11.75 6.22 -11.43
C LYS A 159 -11.05 7.09 -10.39
N GLY A 160 -10.76 8.36 -10.69
CA GLY A 160 -10.09 9.30 -9.78
C GLY A 160 -8.56 9.19 -9.75
N ILE A 161 -7.97 8.44 -10.68
CA ILE A 161 -6.53 8.26 -10.79
C ILE A 161 -6.04 9.10 -11.98
N VAL A 162 -5.29 10.15 -11.70
CA VAL A 162 -4.62 10.97 -12.70
C VAL A 162 -3.12 10.74 -12.55
N PRO A 163 -2.47 9.99 -13.46
CA PRO A 163 -1.03 9.75 -13.39
C PRO A 163 -0.23 11.05 -13.59
N ASP A 164 0.82 11.24 -12.80
CA ASP A 164 1.82 12.28 -13.02
C ASP A 164 2.80 11.88 -14.12
N TYR A 165 3.09 10.58 -14.17
CA TYR A 165 4.01 9.97 -15.10
C TYR A 165 3.37 8.79 -15.83
N ILE A 166 3.77 8.60 -17.08
CA ILE A 166 3.57 7.32 -17.78
C ILE A 166 4.89 6.80 -18.33
N SER A 167 4.97 5.47 -18.46
CA SER A 167 5.87 4.82 -19.39
C SER A 167 5.08 3.87 -20.27
N ILE A 168 5.32 3.95 -21.58
CA ILE A 168 4.48 3.25 -22.55
C ILE A 168 4.71 1.74 -22.57
N GLN A 169 5.83 1.26 -22.03
CA GLN A 169 6.20 -0.15 -22.01
C GLN A 169 7.33 -0.39 -21.00
N ASN A 170 7.10 -1.32 -20.07
CA ASN A 170 8.10 -1.86 -19.15
C ASN A 170 9.11 -2.73 -19.92
N GLU A 171 10.40 -2.59 -19.62
CA GLU A 171 11.48 -3.48 -20.08
C GLU A 171 11.41 -3.80 -21.58
N VAL A 172 11.46 -2.74 -22.39
CA VAL A 172 11.17 -2.77 -23.84
C VAL A 172 11.94 -3.84 -24.63
N GLU A 173 13.13 -4.23 -24.17
CA GLU A 173 14.01 -5.20 -24.83
C GLU A 173 13.92 -6.62 -24.27
N TYR A 174 13.23 -6.81 -23.15
CA TYR A 174 13.14 -8.06 -22.42
C TYR A 174 11.84 -8.81 -22.76
N GLU A 175 11.92 -10.14 -22.77
CA GLU A 175 10.79 -11.01 -23.05
C GLU A 175 10.81 -12.20 -22.10
N ASN A 176 9.63 -12.54 -21.61
CA ASN A 176 9.39 -13.75 -20.87
C ASN A 176 8.01 -14.32 -21.23
N ALA A 177 7.93 -15.64 -21.41
CA ALA A 177 6.67 -16.31 -21.76
C ALA A 177 5.79 -16.60 -20.53
N ASP A 178 6.35 -16.54 -19.32
CA ASP A 178 5.66 -16.86 -18.08
C ASP A 178 4.93 -15.64 -17.49
N TRP A 179 5.25 -14.42 -17.94
CA TRP A 179 4.59 -13.18 -17.50
C TRP A 179 4.51 -12.11 -18.59
N GLU A 180 3.75 -11.06 -18.28
CA GLU A 180 3.45 -9.97 -19.18
C GLU A 180 4.70 -9.21 -19.61
N THR A 181 5.00 -9.26 -20.90
CA THR A 181 6.11 -8.52 -21.53
C THR A 181 5.71 -8.18 -22.96
N CYS A 182 6.29 -7.14 -23.57
CA CYS A 182 6.09 -6.85 -24.98
C CYS A 182 7.34 -6.18 -25.58
N ILE A 183 7.99 -6.87 -26.52
CA ILE A 183 9.22 -6.34 -27.12
C ILE A 183 8.89 -5.16 -28.06
N PHE A 184 9.60 -4.06 -27.84
CA PHE A 184 9.84 -2.99 -28.81
C PHE A 184 11.35 -2.85 -29.00
N ARG A 185 11.83 -2.82 -30.25
CA ARG A 185 13.26 -2.63 -30.56
C ARG A 185 13.61 -1.16 -30.74
N GLU A 186 14.90 -0.84 -30.81
CA GLU A 186 15.38 0.53 -31.02
C GLU A 186 14.85 1.10 -32.35
N THR A 187 14.79 0.25 -33.38
CA THR A 187 14.22 0.57 -34.69
C THR A 187 13.29 -0.54 -35.18
N GLU A 188 12.26 -0.18 -35.93
CA GLU A 188 11.29 -1.13 -36.48
C GLU A 188 11.95 -2.09 -37.48
N THR A 189 11.60 -3.37 -37.38
CA THR A 189 12.01 -4.43 -38.32
C THR A 189 10.79 -5.15 -38.90
N SER A 190 11.02 -6.17 -39.73
CA SER A 190 9.95 -7.07 -40.18
C SER A 190 9.23 -7.77 -39.03
N ASP A 191 9.90 -7.96 -37.89
CA ASP A 191 9.42 -8.84 -36.81
C ASP A 191 9.13 -8.10 -35.52
N TYR A 192 9.73 -6.91 -35.31
CA TYR A 192 9.53 -6.12 -34.09
C TYR A 192 9.23 -4.64 -34.37
N PRO A 193 8.32 -4.01 -33.60
CA PRO A 193 8.02 -2.59 -33.67
C PRO A 193 9.21 -1.78 -33.11
N GLY A 194 9.43 -0.59 -33.66
CA GLY A 194 10.34 0.40 -33.08
C GLY A 194 9.68 1.14 -31.91
N TYR A 195 10.39 1.26 -30.78
CA TYR A 195 9.92 1.95 -29.58
C TYR A 195 9.70 3.45 -29.83
N GLY A 196 10.69 4.15 -30.41
CA GLY A 196 10.57 5.60 -30.66
C GLY A 196 9.39 5.95 -31.57
N LYS A 197 9.05 5.08 -32.52
CA LYS A 197 7.85 5.23 -33.38
C LYS A 197 6.56 4.99 -32.61
N ALA A 198 6.51 3.98 -31.72
CA ALA A 198 5.36 3.78 -30.84
C ALA A 198 5.11 5.00 -29.96
N LEU A 199 6.18 5.52 -29.37
CA LEU A 199 6.17 6.67 -28.48
C LEU A 199 5.65 7.93 -29.18
N ASP A 200 6.14 8.23 -30.39
CA ASP A 200 5.68 9.39 -31.16
C ASP A 200 4.18 9.33 -31.46
N ILE A 201 3.66 8.15 -31.82
CA ILE A 201 2.25 7.96 -32.12
C ILE A 201 1.40 8.08 -30.85
N VAL A 202 1.85 7.50 -29.72
CA VAL A 202 1.20 7.65 -28.41
C VAL A 202 1.20 9.12 -27.96
N TYR A 203 2.35 9.80 -28.01
CA TYR A 203 2.48 11.21 -27.64
C TYR A 203 1.51 12.08 -28.46
N ASN A 204 1.51 11.92 -29.78
CA ASN A 204 0.63 12.70 -30.66
C ASN A 204 -0.85 12.46 -30.38
N LYS A 205 -1.21 11.28 -29.86
CA LYS A 205 -2.58 10.96 -29.47
C LYS A 205 -2.99 11.60 -28.15
N ILE A 206 -2.08 11.70 -27.18
CA ILE A 206 -2.41 12.14 -25.80
C ILE A 206 -2.05 13.60 -25.51
N LYS A 207 -1.23 14.26 -26.33
CA LYS A 207 -0.68 15.61 -26.07
C LYS A 207 -1.72 16.71 -25.82
N ASP A 208 -2.94 16.53 -26.33
CA ASP A 208 -4.03 17.50 -26.19
C ASP A 208 -4.98 17.17 -25.00
N LEU A 209 -4.66 16.14 -24.21
CA LEU A 209 -5.37 15.86 -22.95
C LEU A 209 -5.09 16.98 -21.93
N PRO A 210 -6.11 17.44 -21.18
CA PRO A 210 -5.93 18.53 -20.21
C PRO A 210 -4.97 18.17 -19.08
N ASP A 211 -4.91 16.89 -18.70
CA ASP A 211 -4.05 16.34 -17.64
C ASP A 211 -3.01 15.38 -18.24
N MET A 212 -2.40 15.76 -19.35
CA MET A 212 -1.40 14.92 -20.02
C MET A 212 -0.23 14.61 -19.07
N PRO A 213 0.04 13.32 -18.77
CA PRO A 213 1.13 12.92 -17.87
C PRO A 213 2.49 13.17 -18.52
N LYS A 214 3.50 13.40 -17.69
CA LYS A 214 4.90 13.44 -18.14
C LYS A 214 5.32 12.05 -18.63
N ILE A 215 5.98 11.98 -19.77
CA ILE A 215 6.46 10.71 -20.32
C ILE A 215 7.84 10.39 -19.80
N LEU A 216 8.00 9.21 -19.19
CA LEU A 216 9.29 8.59 -18.89
C LEU A 216 9.57 7.52 -19.94
N GLY A 217 10.82 7.48 -20.40
CA GLY A 217 11.29 6.45 -21.32
C GLY A 217 12.80 6.31 -21.19
N VAL A 218 13.41 5.16 -21.38
CA VAL A 218 12.91 4.04 -22.17
C VAL A 218 12.28 2.95 -21.31
N GLU A 219 12.61 2.93 -20.02
CA GLU A 219 12.37 1.79 -19.11
C GLU A 219 13.02 0.51 -19.64
N SER A 220 14.29 0.58 -20.03
CA SER A 220 15.05 -0.64 -20.34
C SER A 220 15.30 -1.48 -19.09
N ALA A 221 15.37 -2.80 -19.23
CA ALA A 221 15.62 -3.75 -18.13
C ALA A 221 17.00 -3.58 -17.47
N GLY A 222 17.93 -2.90 -18.15
CA GLY A 222 19.20 -2.49 -17.57
C GLY A 222 19.94 -1.45 -18.39
N ILE A 223 21.19 -1.22 -17.99
CA ILE A 223 22.05 -0.15 -18.53
C ILE A 223 23.33 -0.65 -19.19
N MET A 224 23.52 -1.98 -19.28
CA MET A 224 24.70 -2.57 -19.92
C MET A 224 24.76 -2.24 -21.41
N ASN A 225 25.96 -2.11 -21.98
CA ASN A 225 26.18 -1.92 -23.43
C ASN A 225 25.45 -0.70 -24.04
N ASN A 226 25.21 0.33 -23.24
CA ASN A 226 24.50 1.54 -23.64
C ASN A 226 23.06 1.28 -24.13
N THR A 227 22.35 0.29 -23.58
CA THR A 227 20.97 -0.04 -23.98
C THR A 227 20.09 1.21 -24.02
N VAL A 228 20.08 2.00 -22.94
CA VAL A 228 19.29 3.25 -22.86
C VAL A 228 19.62 4.21 -24.01
N GLN A 229 20.91 4.47 -24.26
CA GLN A 229 21.36 5.36 -25.33
C GLN A 229 21.00 4.83 -26.72
N ASN A 230 21.06 3.52 -26.93
CA ASN A 230 20.74 2.90 -28.22
C ASN A 230 19.27 3.10 -28.59
N TYR A 231 18.37 3.03 -27.61
CA TYR A 231 16.96 3.36 -27.80
C TYR A 231 16.74 4.87 -27.94
N ALA A 232 17.27 5.67 -27.02
CA ALA A 232 17.10 7.12 -26.99
C ALA A 232 17.55 7.81 -28.30
N LYS A 233 18.57 7.27 -28.96
CA LYS A 233 19.06 7.75 -30.27
C LYS A 233 17.98 7.84 -31.35
N TYR A 234 16.95 6.99 -31.29
CA TYR A 234 15.86 6.93 -32.27
C TYR A 234 14.53 7.48 -31.75
N MET A 235 14.54 8.14 -30.60
CA MET A 235 13.39 8.79 -29.99
C MET A 235 13.43 10.31 -30.24
N ASP A 236 12.25 10.94 -30.30
CA ASP A 236 12.14 12.38 -30.16
C ASP A 236 12.17 12.74 -28.67
N LEU A 237 13.35 13.07 -28.15
CA LEU A 237 13.53 13.41 -26.73
C LEU A 237 12.81 14.71 -26.32
N SER A 238 12.29 15.51 -27.26
CA SER A 238 11.43 16.66 -26.89
C SER A 238 10.07 16.24 -26.32
N GLN A 239 9.64 15.00 -26.61
CA GLN A 239 8.39 14.41 -26.12
C GLN A 239 8.54 13.70 -24.77
N VAL A 240 9.79 13.47 -24.35
CA VAL A 240 10.14 12.73 -23.13
C VAL A 240 10.54 13.70 -22.03
N TYR A 241 9.91 13.57 -20.88
CA TYR A 241 10.26 14.37 -19.70
C TYR A 241 11.59 13.90 -19.10
N GLY A 242 11.71 12.61 -18.80
CA GLY A 242 12.88 12.05 -18.13
C GLY A 242 13.32 10.72 -18.73
N ILE A 243 14.61 10.43 -18.60
CA ILE A 243 15.20 9.17 -19.05
C ILE A 243 15.07 8.12 -17.94
N ALA A 244 14.37 7.03 -18.22
CA ALA A 244 14.09 5.96 -17.28
C ALA A 244 14.79 4.65 -17.66
N HIS A 245 15.27 3.91 -16.66
CA HIS A 245 15.92 2.62 -16.80
C HIS A 245 15.83 1.80 -15.51
N HIS A 246 16.06 0.50 -15.61
CA HIS A 246 16.19 -0.43 -14.48
C HIS A 246 17.67 -0.78 -14.26
N LEU A 247 17.97 -1.63 -13.29
CA LEU A 247 19.34 -2.04 -12.95
C LEU A 247 19.59 -3.56 -12.96
N TYR A 248 18.68 -4.37 -13.48
CA TYR A 248 18.87 -5.83 -13.53
C TYR A 248 20.03 -6.29 -14.41
N ASN A 249 20.58 -5.37 -15.20
CA ASN A 249 21.82 -5.56 -15.93
C ASN A 249 22.65 -4.27 -15.94
N GLY A 250 23.98 -4.38 -15.87
CA GLY A 250 24.91 -3.25 -15.88
C GLY A 250 25.84 -3.16 -14.66
N GLY A 251 25.75 -4.11 -13.73
CA GLY A 251 26.63 -4.20 -12.57
C GLY A 251 26.34 -5.45 -11.71
N ASP A 252 27.00 -5.53 -10.55
CA ASP A 252 26.86 -6.57 -9.55
C ASP A 252 26.20 -6.01 -8.29
N ALA A 253 25.08 -6.60 -7.88
CA ALA A 253 24.32 -6.20 -6.70
C ALA A 253 25.12 -6.24 -5.39
N ASN A 254 26.17 -7.09 -5.31
CA ASN A 254 27.05 -7.17 -4.14
C ASN A 254 28.25 -6.21 -4.23
N ASN A 255 28.42 -5.53 -5.36
CA ASN A 255 29.44 -4.51 -5.57
C ASN A 255 28.83 -3.29 -6.28
N PRO A 256 28.07 -2.43 -5.57
CA PRO A 256 27.36 -1.30 -6.16
C PRO A 256 28.23 -0.31 -6.94
N ASP A 257 29.54 -0.23 -6.65
CA ASP A 257 30.47 0.63 -7.39
C ASP A 257 30.73 0.13 -8.83
N SER A 258 30.40 -1.14 -9.13
CA SER A 258 30.51 -1.68 -10.49
C SER A 258 29.56 -1.02 -11.50
N PHE A 259 28.46 -0.42 -11.04
CA PHE A 259 27.51 0.32 -11.89
C PHE A 259 28.04 1.71 -12.30
N ASN A 260 29.01 2.27 -11.57
CA ASN A 260 29.39 3.69 -11.67
C ASN A 260 29.82 4.12 -13.08
N SER A 261 30.51 3.25 -13.83
CA SER A 261 30.94 3.57 -15.19
C SER A 261 29.77 3.74 -16.18
N ASN A 262 28.68 2.98 -15.99
CA ASN A 262 27.46 3.15 -16.77
C ASN A 262 26.69 4.40 -16.30
N PHE A 263 26.61 4.62 -14.99
CA PHE A 263 26.04 5.83 -14.38
C PHE A 263 26.69 7.13 -14.88
N GLU A 264 28.02 7.18 -14.91
CA GLU A 264 28.77 8.33 -15.45
C GLU A 264 28.47 8.58 -16.93
N SER A 265 28.19 7.50 -17.69
CA SER A 265 27.83 7.63 -19.10
C SER A 265 26.42 8.16 -19.28
N LEU A 266 25.44 7.64 -18.52
CA LEU A 266 24.07 8.15 -18.53
C LEU A 266 24.00 9.62 -18.10
N ALA A 267 24.67 9.96 -16.99
CA ALA A 267 24.76 11.33 -16.49
C ALA A 267 25.31 12.31 -17.53
N ARG A 268 26.33 11.89 -18.28
CA ARG A 268 26.96 12.71 -19.32
C ARG A 268 26.07 12.82 -20.57
N ASP A 269 25.52 11.70 -21.02
CA ASP A 269 24.84 11.62 -22.32
C ASP A 269 23.42 12.24 -22.26
N PHE A 270 22.83 12.35 -21.06
CA PHE A 270 21.49 12.87 -20.82
C PHE A 270 21.43 14.01 -19.78
N ALA A 271 22.51 14.81 -19.69
CA ALA A 271 22.64 15.87 -18.68
C ALA A 271 21.54 16.95 -18.72
N ASP A 272 20.77 17.04 -19.80
CA ASP A 272 19.66 17.98 -19.99
C ASP A 272 18.29 17.41 -19.59
N LYS A 273 18.23 16.15 -19.14
CA LYS A 273 17.01 15.46 -18.72
C LYS A 273 17.11 14.97 -17.28
N PRO A 274 16.00 15.01 -16.50
CA PRO A 274 15.90 14.23 -15.28
C PRO A 274 16.10 12.73 -15.57
N LEU A 275 16.89 12.06 -14.74
CA LEU A 275 17.12 10.61 -14.83
C LEU A 275 16.28 9.89 -13.78
N PHE A 276 15.80 8.69 -14.10
CA PHE A 276 14.95 7.89 -13.24
C PHE A 276 15.42 6.43 -13.24
N MET A 277 15.73 5.91 -12.06
CA MET A 277 15.86 4.48 -11.85
C MET A 277 14.49 3.95 -11.42
N THR A 278 13.74 3.31 -12.33
CA THR A 278 12.31 3.00 -12.13
C THR A 278 12.01 1.60 -11.61
N GLU A 279 13.02 0.74 -11.49
CA GLU A 279 12.85 -0.61 -10.94
C GLU A 279 14.19 -1.29 -10.60
N TYR A 280 14.33 -1.76 -9.36
CA TYR A 280 15.38 -2.69 -8.94
C TYR A 280 15.17 -3.19 -7.50
N ASP A 281 15.54 -4.43 -7.20
CA ASP A 281 15.50 -4.98 -5.83
C ASP A 281 16.67 -5.93 -5.47
N TYR A 282 17.64 -6.16 -6.36
CA TYR A 282 18.71 -7.14 -6.10
C TYR A 282 19.73 -6.65 -5.07
N GLY A 283 20.28 -7.59 -4.30
CA GLY A 283 21.37 -7.36 -3.35
C GLY A 283 20.94 -7.61 -1.91
N THR A 284 21.61 -6.92 -1.00
CA THR A 284 21.32 -6.89 0.44
C THR A 284 20.80 -5.51 0.83
N PRO A 285 20.15 -5.35 1.99
CA PRO A 285 19.76 -4.03 2.47
C PRO A 285 20.93 -3.03 2.49
N PHE A 286 22.11 -3.46 2.94
CA PHE A 286 23.28 -2.60 3.03
C PHE A 286 23.83 -2.19 1.65
N THR A 287 23.92 -3.12 0.71
CA THR A 287 24.39 -2.81 -0.67
C THR A 287 23.34 -1.99 -1.44
N THR A 288 22.06 -2.13 -1.13
CA THR A 288 20.99 -1.27 -1.65
C THR A 288 21.19 0.18 -1.22
N ALA A 289 21.58 0.42 0.04
CA ALA A 289 21.88 1.78 0.51
C ALA A 289 23.02 2.43 -0.28
N GLU A 290 24.08 1.66 -0.58
CA GLU A 290 25.20 2.10 -1.42
C GLU A 290 24.78 2.35 -2.87
N LEU A 291 23.90 1.51 -3.42
CA LEU A 291 23.42 1.67 -4.80
C LEU A 291 22.50 2.89 -4.95
N ILE A 292 21.62 3.16 -3.98
CA ILE A 292 20.85 4.41 -3.93
C ILE A 292 21.80 5.61 -3.91
N HIS A 293 22.84 5.57 -3.07
CA HIS A 293 23.86 6.63 -3.04
C HIS A 293 24.52 6.82 -4.41
N ASN A 294 24.97 5.74 -5.06
CA ASN A 294 25.63 5.82 -6.36
C ASN A 294 24.69 6.36 -7.44
N SER A 295 23.44 5.91 -7.46
CA SER A 295 22.41 6.42 -8.39
C SER A 295 22.18 7.92 -8.20
N LEU A 296 22.15 8.40 -6.94
CA LEU A 296 21.93 9.82 -6.65
C LEU A 296 23.19 10.69 -6.88
N VAL A 297 24.39 10.18 -6.60
CA VAL A 297 25.62 10.99 -6.58
C VAL A 297 26.44 10.86 -7.87
N VAL A 298 26.52 9.67 -8.45
CA VAL A 298 27.31 9.38 -9.65
C VAL A 298 26.47 9.59 -10.89
N GLU A 299 25.28 8.98 -10.95
CA GLU A 299 24.37 9.17 -12.08
C GLU A 299 23.61 10.50 -12.00
N GLY A 300 23.11 10.83 -10.81
CA GLY A 300 22.29 12.02 -10.63
C GLY A 300 20.80 11.77 -10.88
N VAL A 301 20.28 10.59 -10.54
CA VAL A 301 18.85 10.30 -10.68
C VAL A 301 18.02 11.28 -9.86
N SER A 302 16.92 11.73 -10.47
CA SER A 302 15.89 12.59 -9.89
C SER A 302 14.81 11.74 -9.24
N GLY A 303 14.50 10.55 -9.77
CA GLY A 303 13.62 9.57 -9.12
C GLY A 303 14.30 8.21 -8.95
N TYR A 304 14.04 7.56 -7.82
CA TYR A 304 14.52 6.21 -7.52
C TYR A 304 13.35 5.35 -7.04
N PHE A 305 13.12 4.21 -7.68
CA PHE A 305 12.04 3.30 -7.36
C PHE A 305 12.61 1.97 -6.91
N TYR A 306 12.24 1.56 -5.70
CA TYR A 306 12.37 0.16 -5.33
C TYR A 306 11.34 -0.67 -6.12
N TRP A 307 11.62 -1.93 -6.43
CA TRP A 307 10.68 -2.75 -7.21
C TRP A 307 9.38 -3.01 -6.42
N ASP A 308 9.38 -3.99 -5.51
CA ASP A 308 8.13 -4.41 -4.87
C ASP A 308 7.81 -3.60 -3.61
N LEU A 309 6.71 -2.84 -3.65
CA LEU A 309 6.13 -2.21 -2.46
C LEU A 309 5.55 -3.28 -1.52
N ILE A 310 4.76 -4.22 -2.07
CA ILE A 310 4.21 -5.38 -1.35
C ILE A 310 4.34 -6.66 -2.17
N TRP A 311 4.49 -7.82 -1.51
CA TRP A 311 4.44 -9.14 -2.16
C TRP A 311 4.19 -10.30 -1.17
N GLU A 312 3.67 -11.45 -1.63
CA GLU A 312 3.27 -12.55 -0.72
C GLU A 312 4.43 -13.42 -0.18
N ASN A 313 5.43 -13.77 -1.00
CA ASN A 313 6.73 -14.36 -0.62
C ASN A 313 7.58 -14.68 -1.87
N GLN A 314 8.86 -15.06 -1.68
CA GLN A 314 9.91 -15.37 -2.68
C GLN A 314 10.63 -14.18 -3.36
N GLN A 315 10.04 -12.98 -3.36
CA GLN A 315 10.72 -11.75 -3.76
C GLN A 315 11.34 -11.01 -2.56
N ARG A 316 11.79 -9.77 -2.76
CA ARG A 316 12.38 -8.89 -1.73
C ARG A 316 11.55 -7.61 -1.53
N PRO A 317 10.23 -7.67 -1.25
CA PRO A 317 9.39 -6.48 -1.11
C PRO A 317 9.77 -5.62 0.10
N LEU A 318 9.29 -4.38 0.10
CA LEU A 318 9.34 -3.52 1.28
C LEU A 318 8.45 -4.06 2.41
N VAL A 319 7.28 -4.60 2.06
CA VAL A 319 6.39 -5.29 3.00
C VAL A 319 5.97 -6.64 2.41
N PHE A 320 6.28 -7.73 3.11
CA PHE A 320 5.67 -9.03 2.80
C PHE A 320 4.23 -9.00 3.30
N ILE A 321 3.26 -9.27 2.42
CA ILE A 321 1.84 -9.29 2.75
C ILE A 321 1.32 -10.72 2.69
N GLU A 322 0.80 -11.24 3.79
CA GLU A 322 0.27 -12.60 3.83
C GLU A 322 -1.15 -12.62 3.27
N LYS A 323 -1.59 -13.78 2.80
CA LYS A 323 -2.89 -13.92 2.11
C LYS A 323 -4.03 -13.48 3.05
N PRO A 324 -4.71 -12.35 2.80
CA PRO A 324 -5.62 -11.77 3.78
C PRO A 324 -6.85 -12.63 4.03
N ARG A 325 -7.25 -13.40 3.01
CA ARG A 325 -8.41 -14.29 3.02
C ARG A 325 -8.16 -15.62 3.75
N ASN A 326 -6.96 -15.84 4.29
CA ASN A 326 -6.65 -17.04 5.05
C ASN A 326 -5.77 -16.77 6.29
N PRO A 327 -6.31 -16.08 7.33
CA PRO A 327 -5.54 -15.73 8.52
C PRO A 327 -4.94 -16.90 9.29
N ASN A 328 -5.49 -18.11 9.13
CA ASN A 328 -4.97 -19.32 9.76
C ASN A 328 -3.61 -19.78 9.18
N GLU A 329 -3.24 -19.28 7.99
CA GLU A 329 -1.95 -19.57 7.34
C GLU A 329 -0.90 -18.48 7.60
N TRP A 330 -1.26 -17.40 8.30
CA TRP A 330 -0.34 -16.32 8.62
C TRP A 330 0.78 -16.79 9.54
N THR A 331 1.97 -16.26 9.29
CA THR A 331 3.17 -16.48 10.10
C THR A 331 3.37 -15.40 11.15
N THR A 332 2.67 -14.26 11.03
CA THR A 332 2.58 -13.22 12.05
C THR A 332 1.14 -12.99 12.49
N GLU A 333 0.94 -12.42 13.68
CA GLU A 333 -0.40 -12.01 14.16
C GLU A 333 -1.04 -10.97 13.22
N GLU A 334 -0.19 -10.15 12.61
CA GLU A 334 -0.59 -8.99 11.84
C GLU A 334 -0.90 -9.31 10.37
N GLY A 335 -0.52 -10.48 9.87
CA GLY A 335 -0.70 -10.87 8.46
C GLY A 335 0.26 -10.19 7.50
N TYR A 336 1.34 -9.58 8.00
CA TYR A 336 2.40 -8.97 7.19
C TYR A 336 3.73 -8.92 7.94
N ILE A 337 4.82 -8.71 7.20
CA ILE A 337 6.20 -8.55 7.71
C ILE A 337 6.86 -7.37 7.00
N ILE A 338 7.36 -6.39 7.77
CA ILE A 338 8.18 -5.29 7.24
C ILE A 338 9.59 -5.84 6.96
N SER A 339 10.09 -5.68 5.74
CA SER A 339 11.40 -6.24 5.35
C SER A 339 12.57 -5.39 5.82
N ASP A 340 13.77 -5.98 5.86
CA ASP A 340 15.00 -5.26 6.19
C ASP A 340 15.40 -4.21 5.13
N PHE A 341 14.79 -4.22 3.94
CA PHE A 341 14.99 -3.19 2.91
C PHE A 341 14.19 -1.92 3.22
N TYR A 342 13.05 -2.04 3.91
CA TYR A 342 12.18 -0.91 4.24
C TYR A 342 12.90 0.20 5.03
N PRO A 343 13.67 -0.09 6.10
CA PRO A 343 14.48 0.92 6.78
C PRO A 343 15.54 1.60 5.92
N ILE A 344 16.01 0.95 4.85
CA ILE A 344 17.01 1.54 3.94
C ILE A 344 16.36 2.58 3.03
N ILE A 345 15.15 2.30 2.54
CA ILE A 345 14.37 3.29 1.78
C ILE A 345 14.04 4.49 2.67
N GLN A 346 13.62 4.26 3.92
CA GLN A 346 13.33 5.35 4.87
C GLN A 346 14.52 6.28 5.11
N GLN A 347 15.76 5.76 5.13
CA GLN A 347 16.96 6.59 5.32
C GLN A 347 17.10 7.69 4.28
N TYR A 348 16.59 7.47 3.07
CA TYR A 348 16.60 8.45 2.01
C TYR A 348 15.25 9.20 1.94
N ALA A 349 14.15 8.47 1.83
CA ALA A 349 12.84 9.03 1.48
C ALA A 349 12.21 9.86 2.60
N LYS A 350 12.31 9.43 3.87
CA LYS A 350 11.53 10.03 4.98
C LYS A 350 11.79 11.52 5.24
N PHE A 351 12.98 12.02 4.88
CA PHE A 351 13.40 13.40 5.14
C PHE A 351 13.80 14.15 3.86
N THR A 352 13.33 13.69 2.71
CA THR A 352 13.46 14.41 1.44
C THR A 352 12.14 14.33 0.72
N ASP A 353 11.72 15.42 0.10
CA ASP A 353 10.47 15.47 -0.66
C ASP A 353 10.77 15.92 -2.10
N PRO A 354 9.79 15.80 -3.02
CA PRO A 354 9.95 16.34 -4.36
C PRO A 354 10.29 17.83 -4.34
N GLY A 355 11.20 18.24 -5.21
CA GLY A 355 11.72 19.61 -5.28
C GLY A 355 13.00 19.84 -4.47
N TYR A 356 13.38 18.93 -3.55
CA TYR A 356 14.68 19.02 -2.89
C TYR A 356 15.79 18.93 -3.93
N LYS A 357 16.89 19.65 -3.71
CA LYS A 357 18.06 19.59 -4.59
C LYS A 357 19.19 18.86 -3.91
N ARG A 358 19.85 17.95 -4.64
CA ARG A 358 21.12 17.40 -4.17
C ARG A 358 22.16 18.52 -4.15
N VAL A 359 22.93 18.60 -3.06
CA VAL A 359 23.98 19.60 -2.88
C VAL A 359 25.36 18.96 -2.78
N LYS A 360 26.41 19.76 -2.93
CA LYS A 360 27.78 19.27 -2.90
C LYS A 360 28.18 18.83 -1.50
N VAL A 361 28.72 17.63 -1.41
CA VAL A 361 29.44 17.13 -0.24
C VAL A 361 30.87 16.81 -0.66
N SER A 362 31.84 17.37 0.07
CA SER A 362 33.25 17.07 -0.11
C SER A 362 33.72 16.23 1.07
N LEU A 363 34.07 14.98 0.81
CA LEU A 363 34.53 14.01 1.80
C LEU A 363 35.68 13.20 1.19
N ASN A 364 36.81 13.14 1.87
CA ASN A 364 37.95 12.31 1.45
C ASN A 364 38.02 11.06 2.35
N ALA A 365 37.21 10.06 2.01
CA ALA A 365 37.16 8.77 2.69
C ALA A 365 36.94 7.66 1.65
N SER A 366 37.65 6.54 1.77
CA SER A 366 37.46 5.38 0.89
C SER A 366 36.34 4.44 1.37
N ASP A 367 35.99 4.54 2.65
CA ASP A 367 35.07 3.67 3.38
C ASP A 367 33.85 4.40 3.92
N VAL A 368 33.70 5.70 3.65
CA VAL A 368 32.50 6.48 3.98
C VAL A 368 31.97 7.18 2.74
N LYS A 369 30.68 6.99 2.46
CA LYS A 369 29.92 7.72 1.42
C LYS A 369 29.01 8.76 2.08
N ALA A 370 28.79 9.90 1.42
CA ALA A 370 27.96 10.97 1.95
C ALA A 370 27.20 11.73 0.84
N SER A 371 25.89 11.87 1.01
CA SER A 371 25.01 12.65 0.13
C SER A 371 24.19 13.65 0.96
N ALA A 372 23.84 14.79 0.38
CA ALA A 372 23.05 15.81 1.06
C ALA A 372 22.03 16.46 0.12
N PHE A 373 20.87 16.83 0.69
CA PHE A 373 19.71 17.36 -0.03
C PHE A 373 19.11 18.55 0.72
N VAL A 374 18.90 19.66 0.03
CA VAL A 374 18.33 20.89 0.61
C VAL A 374 16.91 21.11 0.09
N SER A 375 15.99 21.52 0.95
CA SER A 375 14.61 21.84 0.56
C SER A 375 14.56 23.08 -0.36
N PRO A 376 13.50 23.25 -1.17
CA PRO A 376 13.36 24.40 -2.07
C PRO A 376 13.52 25.76 -1.39
N ASP A 377 13.00 25.88 -0.17
CA ASP A 377 13.06 27.09 0.67
C ASP A 377 14.32 27.17 1.54
N GLN A 378 15.22 26.18 1.44
CA GLN A 378 16.44 26.03 2.22
C GLN A 378 16.24 25.97 3.75
N SER A 379 15.02 25.68 4.21
CA SER A 379 14.73 25.54 5.65
C SER A 379 15.13 24.17 6.22
N LYS A 380 15.27 23.16 5.35
CA LYS A 380 15.67 21.79 5.71
C LYS A 380 16.88 21.35 4.90
N LEU A 381 17.75 20.58 5.55
CA LEU A 381 18.90 19.93 4.95
C LEU A 381 18.96 18.50 5.48
N THR A 382 19.03 17.52 4.59
CA THR A 382 19.11 16.11 4.96
C THR A 382 20.42 15.55 4.44
N MET A 383 21.22 14.97 5.33
CA MET A 383 22.47 14.29 5.01
C MET A 383 22.33 12.79 5.27
N ILE A 384 22.80 11.97 4.34
CA ILE A 384 22.87 10.51 4.49
C ILE A 384 24.35 10.11 4.42
N LEU A 385 24.81 9.37 5.42
CA LEU A 385 26.18 8.92 5.60
C LEU A 385 26.20 7.39 5.67
N ILE A 386 27.03 6.73 4.86
CA ILE A 386 27.19 5.28 4.87
C ILE A 386 28.62 4.95 5.30
N ASN A 387 28.77 4.22 6.39
CA ASN A 387 30.06 3.66 6.78
C ASN A 387 30.17 2.21 6.29
N LYS A 388 31.02 1.98 5.29
CA LYS A 388 31.32 0.67 4.70
C LYS A 388 32.33 -0.13 5.51
N ALA A 389 33.05 0.52 6.42
CA ALA A 389 34.08 -0.14 7.20
C ALA A 389 33.50 -1.18 8.17
N SER A 390 34.32 -2.16 8.51
CA SER A 390 34.06 -3.10 9.60
C SER A 390 34.33 -2.51 10.99
N SER A 391 34.77 -1.24 11.06
CA SER A 391 35.00 -0.48 12.28
C SER A 391 34.13 0.77 12.32
N GLU A 392 33.90 1.29 13.53
CA GLU A 392 33.25 2.59 13.71
C GLU A 392 34.13 3.71 13.13
N ASN A 393 33.48 4.67 12.48
CA ASN A 393 34.08 5.92 12.01
C ASN A 393 33.35 7.11 12.63
N THR A 394 34.03 8.24 12.79
CA THR A 394 33.41 9.51 13.18
C THR A 394 33.56 10.52 12.06
N VAL A 395 32.50 11.29 11.79
CA VAL A 395 32.50 12.33 10.75
C VAL A 395 32.15 13.68 11.36
N ALA A 396 33.08 14.63 11.29
CA ALA A 396 32.79 16.04 11.53
C ALA A 396 32.06 16.64 10.32
N LEU A 397 30.95 17.31 10.59
CA LEU A 397 30.14 18.03 9.61
C LEU A 397 30.57 19.50 9.59
N ASP A 398 31.02 19.94 8.43
CA ASP A 398 31.25 21.34 8.11
C ASP A 398 30.13 21.81 7.17
N LEU A 399 29.18 22.58 7.70
CA LEU A 399 27.98 22.97 6.97
C LEU A 399 28.16 24.27 6.14
N ASN A 400 29.39 24.78 6.00
CA ASN A 400 29.75 26.00 5.24
C ASN A 400 28.80 27.19 5.45
N GLY A 401 28.42 27.45 6.70
CA GLY A 401 27.55 28.57 7.07
C GLY A 401 26.05 28.26 7.07
N TYR A 402 25.62 27.08 6.61
CA TYR A 402 24.27 26.60 6.92
C TYR A 402 24.17 26.30 8.42
N SER A 403 23.07 26.72 9.04
CA SER A 403 22.84 26.52 10.47
C SER A 403 21.38 26.18 10.72
N SER A 404 21.15 25.20 11.57
CA SER A 404 19.83 24.86 12.11
C SER A 404 19.96 24.61 13.61
N ASN A 405 18.98 25.05 14.39
CA ASN A 405 18.86 24.75 15.81
C ASN A 405 18.10 23.44 16.09
N LYS A 406 17.59 22.79 15.04
CA LYS A 406 16.84 21.53 15.11
C LYS A 406 17.52 20.48 14.24
N SER A 407 17.65 19.27 14.78
CA SER A 407 18.08 18.12 14.01
C SER A 407 17.55 16.82 14.62
N VAL A 408 17.38 15.82 13.76
CA VAL A 408 17.10 14.44 14.15
C VAL A 408 18.09 13.51 13.45
N VAL A 409 18.49 12.44 14.14
CA VAL A 409 19.44 11.45 13.65
C VAL A 409 18.82 10.08 13.70
N TYR A 410 18.83 9.40 12.56
CA TYR A 410 18.29 8.06 12.35
C TYR A 410 19.39 7.11 11.89
N ARG A 411 19.35 5.85 12.33
CA ARG A 411 20.39 4.86 12.06
C ARG A 411 19.81 3.51 11.67
N THR A 412 20.44 2.89 10.68
CA THR A 412 20.22 1.50 10.27
C THR A 412 21.55 0.76 10.28
N LEU A 413 21.59 -0.43 10.87
CA LEU A 413 22.78 -1.29 10.94
C LEU A 413 22.59 -2.52 10.05
N SER A 414 23.65 -2.91 9.32
CA SER A 414 23.60 -4.04 8.38
C SER A 414 23.27 -5.39 9.03
N ASN A 415 23.48 -5.52 10.34
CA ASN A 415 23.22 -6.73 11.11
C ASN A 415 21.77 -6.83 11.63
N GLY A 416 20.90 -5.87 11.26
CA GLY A 416 19.48 -5.86 11.61
C GLY A 416 19.15 -5.46 13.04
N THR A 417 20.12 -5.10 13.90
CA THR A 417 19.82 -4.74 15.30
C THR A 417 19.16 -3.37 15.45
N GLU A 418 19.31 -2.50 14.46
CA GLU A 418 18.63 -1.21 14.36
C GLU A 418 18.18 -0.98 12.92
N GLY A 419 16.87 -0.78 12.71
CA GLY A 419 16.28 -0.39 11.43
C GLY A 419 15.60 0.97 11.57
N PHE A 420 16.13 1.97 10.87
CA PHE A 420 15.62 3.36 10.88
C PHE A 420 15.31 3.85 12.29
N LYS A 421 16.22 3.55 13.21
CA LYS A 421 16.05 3.85 14.63
C LYS A 421 16.47 5.28 14.89
N LYS A 422 15.59 6.04 15.54
CA LYS A 422 15.94 7.36 16.06
C LYS A 422 16.98 7.22 17.17
N VAL A 423 18.13 7.86 17.01
CA VAL A 423 19.24 7.82 17.98
C VAL A 423 19.44 9.14 18.73
N GLY A 424 18.69 10.19 18.36
CA GLY A 424 18.67 11.49 19.03
C GLY A 424 18.80 12.65 18.05
N SER A 425 19.43 13.73 18.49
CA SER A 425 19.75 14.91 17.69
C SER A 425 21.27 15.06 17.56
N LEU A 426 21.74 15.81 16.56
CA LEU A 426 23.15 16.15 16.43
C LEU A 426 23.59 17.02 17.61
N SER A 427 24.58 16.54 18.36
CA SER A 427 25.24 17.29 19.43
C SER A 427 26.63 17.73 18.96
N GLY A 428 26.88 19.04 18.99
CA GLY A 428 28.08 19.61 18.36
C GLY A 428 28.00 19.51 16.84
N ASN A 429 29.09 19.05 16.21
CA ASN A 429 29.15 18.89 14.75
C ASN A 429 29.66 17.51 14.32
N THR A 430 29.67 16.51 15.19
CA THR A 430 30.20 15.18 14.87
C THR A 430 29.12 14.12 14.88
N VAL A 431 29.16 13.22 13.90
CA VAL A 431 28.28 12.05 13.80
C VAL A 431 29.11 10.79 13.94
N THR A 432 28.70 9.89 14.83
CA THR A 432 29.28 8.56 14.96
C THR A 432 28.58 7.59 14.00
N LEU A 433 29.37 6.90 13.19
CA LEU A 433 28.92 5.90 12.24
C LEU A 433 29.45 4.53 12.67
N PRO A 434 28.64 3.68 13.32
CA PRO A 434 29.02 2.31 13.60
C PRO A 434 29.47 1.55 12.34
N ALA A 435 30.16 0.43 12.52
CA ALA A 435 30.54 -0.44 11.41
C ALA A 435 29.32 -0.84 10.57
N GLN A 436 29.46 -0.80 9.25
CA GLN A 436 28.39 -1.17 8.29
C GLN A 436 27.04 -0.54 8.62
N SER A 437 27.00 0.79 8.68
CA SER A 437 25.81 1.55 9.05
C SER A 437 25.43 2.59 8.00
N VAL A 438 24.14 2.92 7.99
CA VAL A 438 23.57 4.08 7.29
C VAL A 438 23.03 5.01 8.37
N VAL A 439 23.40 6.29 8.31
CA VAL A 439 22.96 7.30 9.26
C VAL A 439 22.44 8.51 8.51
N THR A 440 21.21 8.92 8.81
CA THR A 440 20.60 10.13 8.27
C THR A 440 20.54 11.20 9.35
N VAL A 441 21.01 12.40 9.01
CA VAL A 441 20.94 13.61 9.83
C VAL A 441 20.05 14.61 9.10
N ALA A 442 18.85 14.84 9.63
CA ALA A 442 17.90 15.78 9.07
C ALA A 442 17.86 17.06 9.92
N PHE A 443 18.29 18.17 9.34
CA PHE A 443 18.28 19.52 9.93
C PHE A 443 16.99 20.25 9.58
N GLY A 444 16.53 21.12 10.47
CA GLY A 444 15.29 21.90 10.29
C GLY A 444 14.03 21.11 10.64
N VAL A 445 14.19 19.84 11.05
CA VAL A 445 13.12 18.92 11.44
C VAL A 445 13.09 18.80 12.97
N SER A 446 11.91 18.93 13.57
CA SER A 446 11.71 18.74 15.02
C SER A 446 11.36 17.30 15.39
N ASP A 447 11.56 17.00 16.67
CA ASP A 447 11.27 15.71 17.30
C ASP A 447 9.77 15.42 17.54
N GLU A 448 8.88 16.34 17.18
CA GLU A 448 7.45 16.19 17.45
C GLU A 448 6.85 15.08 16.59
N ALA A 449 6.18 14.12 17.25
CA ALA A 449 5.45 13.08 16.55
C ALA A 449 4.30 13.73 15.79
N THR A 450 4.37 13.68 14.46
CA THR A 450 3.24 14.04 13.61
C THR A 450 2.27 12.87 13.58
N THR A 451 1.02 13.13 13.97
CA THR A 451 -0.05 12.13 13.85
C THR A 451 -0.38 11.95 12.37
N PRO A 452 -0.38 10.70 11.85
CA PRO A 452 -0.82 10.47 10.49
C PRO A 452 -2.26 10.94 10.31
N PRO A 453 -2.65 11.42 9.11
CA PRO A 453 -4.04 11.71 8.81
C PRO A 453 -4.93 10.49 9.08
N PRO A 454 -6.15 10.67 9.64
CA PRO A 454 -7.05 9.56 9.85
C PRO A 454 -7.54 9.01 8.51
N LEU A 455 -7.44 7.69 8.33
CA LEU A 455 -8.12 6.99 7.24
C LEU A 455 -9.57 6.68 7.64
N PRO A 456 -10.47 6.46 6.68
CA PRO A 456 -11.78 5.89 6.96
C PRO A 456 -11.60 4.62 7.79
N THR A 457 -12.19 4.60 8.98
CA THR A 457 -12.18 3.39 9.81
C THR A 457 -13.12 2.39 9.14
N PRO A 458 -12.73 1.12 8.92
CA PRO A 458 -13.69 0.09 8.55
C PRO A 458 -14.81 0.14 9.58
N THR A 459 -16.06 0.30 9.14
CA THR A 459 -17.21 0.29 10.06
C THR A 459 -17.10 -0.98 10.90
N PRO A 460 -17.04 -0.89 12.24
CA PRO A 460 -17.01 -2.08 13.08
C PRO A 460 -18.16 -2.99 12.69
N LYS A 461 -17.86 -4.23 12.31
CA LYS A 461 -18.91 -5.19 11.94
C LYS A 461 -19.81 -5.38 13.17
N PRO A 462 -21.15 -5.41 13.01
CA PRO A 462 -22.06 -5.50 14.14
C PRO A 462 -21.76 -6.71 15.03
N GLU A 463 -21.74 -6.49 16.35
CA GLU A 463 -21.64 -7.53 17.40
C GLU A 463 -23.03 -8.13 17.74
N SER A 464 -24.08 -7.58 17.13
CA SER A 464 -25.46 -8.06 17.18
C SER A 464 -26.23 -7.48 16.00
N ARG A 465 -27.18 -8.24 15.44
CA ARG A 465 -28.13 -7.73 14.43
C ARG A 465 -29.44 -8.51 14.48
N SER A 466 -30.54 -7.91 14.03
CA SER A 466 -31.83 -8.61 13.92
C SER A 466 -31.79 -9.60 12.76
N ALA A 467 -32.32 -10.82 12.96
CA ALA A 467 -32.54 -11.77 11.86
C ALA A 467 -33.65 -11.30 10.90
N PHE A 468 -34.52 -10.39 11.35
CA PHE A 468 -35.72 -9.94 10.63
C PHE A 468 -35.52 -8.63 9.86
N GLU A 469 -34.30 -8.11 9.84
CA GLU A 469 -33.88 -7.03 8.96
C GLU A 469 -33.07 -7.61 7.79
N LEU A 470 -33.01 -6.87 6.69
CA LEU A 470 -32.21 -7.28 5.55
C LEU A 470 -30.72 -7.23 5.95
N ILE A 471 -30.04 -8.36 5.88
CA ILE A 471 -28.61 -8.49 6.16
C ILE A 471 -27.87 -8.58 4.83
N GLN A 472 -26.95 -7.65 4.59
CA GLN A 472 -26.04 -7.74 3.45
C GLN A 472 -25.05 -8.89 3.67
N ALA A 473 -24.82 -9.71 2.65
CA ALA A 473 -23.97 -10.88 2.79
C ALA A 473 -22.50 -10.50 3.05
N GLU A 474 -22.04 -9.40 2.45
CA GLU A 474 -20.71 -8.81 2.62
C GLU A 474 -20.51 -8.15 4.00
N GLU A 475 -21.58 -8.02 4.81
CA GLU A 475 -21.51 -7.58 6.20
C GLU A 475 -21.16 -8.68 7.20
N TYR A 476 -20.59 -9.79 6.71
CA TYR A 476 -20.05 -10.86 7.55
C TYR A 476 -19.00 -10.32 8.55
N ASN A 477 -18.98 -10.91 9.74
CA ASN A 477 -17.95 -10.68 10.76
C ASN A 477 -16.65 -11.42 10.42
N SER A 478 -16.74 -12.61 9.79
CA SER A 478 -15.60 -13.31 9.20
C SER A 478 -16.05 -14.19 8.03
N MET A 479 -15.10 -14.62 7.21
CA MET A 479 -15.38 -15.48 6.06
C MET A 479 -14.23 -16.44 5.80
N TYR A 480 -14.48 -17.43 4.94
CA TYR A 480 -13.47 -18.30 4.37
C TYR A 480 -13.79 -18.60 2.90
N GLY A 481 -12.79 -18.46 2.04
CA GLY A 481 -12.82 -18.85 0.62
C GLY A 481 -13.55 -17.91 -0.33
N VAL A 482 -14.41 -17.02 0.17
CA VAL A 482 -15.21 -16.11 -0.65
C VAL A 482 -14.50 -14.79 -1.00
N GLN A 483 -15.08 -14.03 -1.94
CA GLN A 483 -14.67 -12.66 -2.26
C GLN A 483 -15.89 -11.74 -2.40
N CYS A 484 -15.71 -10.44 -2.23
CA CYS A 484 -16.75 -9.46 -2.55
C CYS A 484 -16.55 -8.89 -3.96
N GLU A 485 -17.65 -8.72 -4.70
CA GLU A 485 -17.67 -8.06 -6.00
C GLU A 485 -18.67 -6.89 -5.97
N VAL A 486 -18.34 -5.76 -6.58
CA VAL A 486 -19.29 -4.65 -6.74
C VAL A 486 -20.24 -4.95 -7.89
N ILE A 487 -21.54 -4.88 -7.63
CA ILE A 487 -22.60 -5.26 -8.57
C ILE A 487 -23.44 -4.08 -9.07
N SER A 488 -23.17 -2.86 -8.60
CA SER A 488 -23.78 -1.63 -9.13
C SER A 488 -22.93 -0.38 -8.91
N ASP A 489 -23.20 0.66 -9.70
CA ASP A 489 -22.44 1.93 -9.72
C ASP A 489 -22.52 2.75 -8.42
N ASP A 490 -23.51 2.44 -7.56
CA ASP A 490 -23.65 3.05 -6.22
C ASP A 490 -22.76 2.39 -5.16
N GLY A 491 -22.01 1.34 -5.52
CA GLY A 491 -21.08 0.65 -4.65
C GLY A 491 -21.67 -0.56 -3.91
N ASN A 492 -22.89 -1.02 -4.24
CA ASN A 492 -23.44 -2.26 -3.69
C ASN A 492 -22.52 -3.45 -4.01
N GLN A 493 -22.32 -4.33 -3.04
CA GLN A 493 -21.45 -5.50 -3.18
C GLN A 493 -22.26 -6.79 -3.08
N THR A 494 -21.63 -7.90 -3.47
CA THR A 494 -22.14 -9.25 -3.30
C THR A 494 -21.00 -10.13 -2.78
N VAL A 495 -21.32 -11.19 -2.05
CA VAL A 495 -20.36 -12.28 -1.79
C VAL A 495 -20.41 -13.26 -2.96
N GLY A 496 -19.28 -13.45 -3.63
CA GLY A 496 -19.11 -14.32 -4.77
C GLY A 496 -17.84 -15.16 -4.72
N TYR A 497 -17.50 -15.78 -5.87
CA TYR A 497 -16.41 -16.77 -5.99
C TYR A 497 -16.57 -17.96 -5.03
N ILE A 498 -17.80 -18.23 -4.60
CA ILE A 498 -18.13 -19.24 -3.60
C ILE A 498 -17.89 -20.63 -4.17
N GLU A 499 -17.05 -21.42 -3.53
CA GLU A 499 -16.83 -22.84 -3.80
C GLU A 499 -17.39 -23.74 -2.67
N GLY A 500 -17.43 -25.05 -2.91
CA GLY A 500 -17.86 -26.01 -1.90
C GLY A 500 -16.92 -26.06 -0.70
N GLY A 501 -17.42 -25.71 0.49
CA GLY A 501 -16.63 -25.64 1.73
C GLY A 501 -16.46 -24.21 2.27
N ASP A 502 -16.77 -23.21 1.45
CA ASP A 502 -16.69 -21.80 1.83
C ASP A 502 -17.80 -21.42 2.80
N HIS A 503 -17.59 -20.35 3.55
CA HIS A 503 -18.60 -19.88 4.49
C HIS A 503 -18.41 -18.41 4.87
N ILE A 504 -19.51 -17.82 5.34
CA ILE A 504 -19.53 -16.50 5.96
C ILE A 504 -20.19 -16.58 7.34
N PHE A 505 -19.69 -15.79 8.28
CA PHE A 505 -20.07 -15.80 9.69
C PHE A 505 -20.63 -14.45 10.11
N PHE A 506 -21.73 -14.47 10.88
CA PHE A 506 -22.38 -13.32 11.46
C PHE A 506 -22.51 -13.51 12.98
N LYS A 507 -21.98 -12.56 13.74
CA LYS A 507 -21.97 -12.61 15.20
C LYS A 507 -23.29 -12.13 15.77
N GLY A 508 -23.85 -12.90 16.69
CA GLY A 508 -24.97 -12.47 17.54
C GLY A 508 -26.25 -12.08 16.77
N VAL A 509 -26.67 -12.87 15.79
CA VAL A 509 -27.93 -12.67 15.09
C VAL A 509 -29.11 -13.02 16.00
N ASP A 510 -30.04 -12.09 16.20
CA ASP A 510 -31.22 -12.23 17.07
C ASP A 510 -32.45 -12.67 16.28
N PHE A 511 -32.88 -13.91 16.53
CA PHE A 511 -34.04 -14.54 15.91
C PHE A 511 -35.33 -14.36 16.72
N GLY A 512 -35.32 -13.57 17.80
CA GLY A 512 -36.52 -13.16 18.53
C GLY A 512 -37.44 -14.33 18.91
N THR A 513 -38.73 -14.21 18.53
CA THR A 513 -39.78 -15.21 18.82
C THR A 513 -39.75 -16.47 17.95
N GLY A 514 -38.82 -16.59 17.00
CA GLY A 514 -38.75 -17.76 16.12
C GLY A 514 -38.84 -17.41 14.65
N ALA A 515 -37.72 -17.50 13.93
CA ALA A 515 -37.71 -17.49 12.47
C ALA A 515 -38.24 -18.80 11.91
N THR A 516 -39.19 -18.73 10.98
CA THR A 516 -39.81 -19.90 10.30
C THR A 516 -39.61 -19.90 8.80
N GLY A 517 -39.02 -18.83 8.24
CA GLY A 517 -38.57 -18.78 6.86
C GLY A 517 -37.24 -18.06 6.68
N PHE A 518 -36.67 -18.23 5.50
CA PHE A 518 -35.44 -17.60 5.05
C PHE A 518 -35.61 -17.18 3.59
N GLU A 519 -35.12 -15.99 3.26
CA GLU A 519 -35.08 -15.45 1.91
C GLU A 519 -33.68 -14.92 1.63
N ALA A 520 -33.12 -15.24 0.47
CA ALA A 520 -31.83 -14.72 0.02
C ALA A 520 -31.88 -14.32 -1.45
N ARG A 521 -31.14 -13.27 -1.79
CA ARG A 521 -30.99 -12.77 -3.15
C ARG A 521 -29.68 -13.31 -3.73
N VAL A 522 -29.78 -14.14 -4.76
CA VAL A 522 -28.66 -14.94 -5.29
C VAL A 522 -28.61 -14.94 -6.82
N SER A 523 -27.44 -15.20 -7.40
CA SER A 523 -27.23 -15.39 -8.84
C SER A 523 -26.28 -16.56 -9.10
N SER A 524 -26.38 -17.21 -10.26
CA SER A 524 -25.48 -18.29 -10.66
C SER A 524 -25.52 -18.51 -12.17
N ALA A 525 -24.36 -18.43 -12.84
CA ALA A 525 -24.24 -18.84 -14.24
C ALA A 525 -24.09 -20.37 -14.41
N GLU A 526 -23.92 -21.09 -13.31
CA GLU A 526 -23.63 -22.52 -13.27
C GLU A 526 -24.82 -23.32 -12.75
N SER A 527 -24.59 -24.53 -12.23
CA SER A 527 -25.65 -25.40 -11.70
C SER A 527 -26.21 -24.94 -10.34
N GLY A 528 -25.58 -23.95 -9.69
CA GLY A 528 -25.91 -23.55 -8.33
C GLY A 528 -25.32 -24.48 -7.25
N GLY A 529 -25.89 -24.41 -6.06
CA GLY A 529 -25.40 -25.12 -4.87
C GLY A 529 -26.42 -25.07 -3.73
N LYS A 530 -25.94 -24.98 -2.50
CA LYS A 530 -26.76 -24.91 -1.29
C LYS A 530 -26.19 -23.91 -0.30
N ILE A 531 -27.09 -23.20 0.36
CA ILE A 531 -26.80 -22.46 1.59
C ILE A 531 -27.22 -23.36 2.76
N GLU A 532 -26.26 -23.73 3.60
CA GLU A 532 -26.47 -24.46 4.84
C GLU A 532 -26.40 -23.49 6.02
N ILE A 533 -27.51 -23.37 6.75
CA ILE A 533 -27.58 -22.55 7.95
C ILE A 533 -27.07 -23.38 9.12
N ARG A 534 -26.07 -22.87 9.85
CA ARG A 534 -25.53 -23.46 11.09
C ARG A 534 -25.48 -22.40 12.18
N LEU A 535 -25.65 -22.83 13.43
CA LEU A 535 -25.72 -21.94 14.59
C LEU A 535 -24.64 -22.31 15.60
N ASP A 536 -24.05 -21.29 16.22
CA ASP A 536 -23.06 -21.27 17.30
C ASP A 536 -21.71 -21.95 17.02
N GLU A 537 -21.69 -22.98 16.18
CA GLU A 537 -20.50 -23.75 15.82
C GLU A 537 -20.43 -23.99 14.30
N MET A 538 -19.32 -23.60 13.65
CA MET A 538 -19.11 -23.76 12.20
C MET A 538 -19.27 -25.21 11.71
N TYR A 539 -18.80 -26.18 12.50
CA TYR A 539 -18.92 -27.62 12.20
C TYR A 539 -20.07 -28.30 12.96
N GLY A 540 -20.99 -27.50 13.50
CA GLY A 540 -22.22 -27.97 14.11
C GLY A 540 -23.23 -28.53 13.09
N PRO A 541 -24.36 -29.06 13.55
CA PRO A 541 -25.41 -29.56 12.67
C PRO A 541 -26.01 -28.44 11.82
N THR A 542 -26.26 -28.74 10.55
CA THR A 542 -27.03 -27.87 9.65
C THR A 542 -28.50 -27.84 10.07
N VAL A 543 -29.01 -26.65 10.41
CA VAL A 543 -30.39 -26.45 10.88
C VAL A 543 -31.37 -26.20 9.72
N ALA A 544 -30.88 -25.72 8.58
CA ALA A 544 -31.65 -25.61 7.36
C ALA A 544 -30.75 -25.67 6.11
N THR A 545 -31.29 -26.15 5.00
CA THR A 545 -30.59 -26.25 3.72
C THR A 545 -31.44 -25.62 2.62
N ILE A 546 -30.93 -24.57 2.00
CA ILE A 546 -31.62 -23.81 0.97
C ILE A 546 -30.96 -24.11 -0.37
N PRO A 547 -31.65 -24.79 -1.30
CA PRO A 547 -31.12 -25.05 -2.62
C PRO A 547 -31.08 -23.76 -3.45
N VAL A 548 -29.95 -23.51 -4.12
CA VAL A 548 -29.78 -22.45 -5.10
C VAL A 548 -29.60 -23.10 -6.46
N SER A 549 -30.44 -22.75 -7.43
CA SER A 549 -30.34 -23.25 -8.81
C SER A 549 -29.65 -22.21 -9.70
N GLY A 550 -29.14 -22.65 -10.86
CA GLY A 550 -28.63 -21.74 -11.89
C GLY A 550 -29.66 -20.69 -12.29
N THR A 551 -29.27 -19.42 -12.28
CA THR A 551 -30.10 -18.29 -12.72
C THR A 551 -29.84 -17.91 -14.18
N GLY A 552 -28.69 -18.33 -14.73
CA GLY A 552 -28.32 -18.15 -16.14
C GLY A 552 -27.15 -17.18 -16.34
N ASP A 553 -26.88 -16.30 -15.37
CA ASP A 553 -25.79 -15.33 -15.41
C ASP A 553 -25.33 -14.96 -13.97
N TRP A 554 -24.06 -14.56 -13.81
CA TRP A 554 -23.48 -14.16 -12.52
C TRP A 554 -24.05 -12.85 -11.95
N HIS A 555 -24.70 -12.04 -12.79
CA HIS A 555 -25.32 -10.77 -12.40
C HIS A 555 -26.85 -10.76 -12.55
N GLU A 556 -27.46 -11.92 -12.84
CA GLU A 556 -28.93 -12.08 -12.84
C GLU A 556 -29.41 -12.60 -11.49
N TYR A 557 -29.79 -11.66 -10.61
CA TYR A 557 -30.21 -11.94 -9.23
C TYR A 557 -31.69 -12.28 -9.10
N VAL A 558 -31.97 -13.37 -8.39
CA VAL A 558 -33.32 -13.84 -8.04
C VAL A 558 -33.43 -14.10 -6.54
N ASP A 559 -34.65 -14.02 -6.01
CA ASP A 559 -34.90 -14.32 -4.60
C ASP A 559 -35.25 -15.81 -4.43
N VAL A 560 -34.49 -16.52 -3.59
CA VAL A 560 -34.79 -17.88 -3.16
C VAL A 560 -35.43 -17.86 -1.77
N LYS A 561 -36.47 -18.67 -1.56
CA LYS A 561 -37.19 -18.75 -0.28
C LYS A 561 -37.23 -20.18 0.24
N ALA A 562 -37.09 -20.35 1.54
CA ALA A 562 -37.19 -21.65 2.21
C ALA A 562 -37.91 -21.55 3.55
N SER A 563 -38.63 -22.60 3.94
CA SER A 563 -39.13 -22.77 5.30
C SER A 563 -38.04 -23.38 6.19
N ILE A 564 -37.96 -22.94 7.45
CA ILE A 564 -37.01 -23.45 8.43
C ILE A 564 -37.73 -23.90 9.70
N GLU A 565 -37.15 -24.88 10.40
CA GLU A 565 -37.73 -25.46 11.62
C GLU A 565 -37.47 -24.58 12.85
N GLY A 566 -37.93 -23.32 12.84
CA GLY A 566 -38.00 -22.46 14.03
C GLY A 566 -36.65 -22.18 14.72
N ILE A 567 -36.04 -21.02 14.46
CA ILE A 567 -34.83 -20.56 15.17
C ILE A 567 -35.21 -19.42 16.11
N GLU A 568 -34.98 -19.56 17.42
CA GLU A 568 -35.34 -18.54 18.43
C GLU A 568 -34.10 -18.00 19.14
N GLY A 569 -34.19 -16.80 19.71
CA GLY A 569 -33.10 -16.22 20.52
C GLY A 569 -31.87 -15.78 19.72
N LYS A 570 -30.78 -15.45 20.42
CA LYS A 570 -29.57 -14.88 19.83
C LYS A 570 -28.53 -15.97 19.60
N HIS A 571 -28.04 -16.07 18.37
CA HIS A 571 -27.09 -17.08 17.93
C HIS A 571 -25.99 -16.50 17.05
N ASP A 572 -24.84 -17.17 17.08
CA ASP A 572 -23.78 -16.96 16.10
C ASP A 572 -24.16 -17.72 14.82
N LEU A 573 -24.32 -17.02 13.70
CA LEU A 573 -24.85 -17.57 12.45
C LEU A 573 -23.73 -17.85 11.45
N TYR A 574 -23.70 -19.06 10.90
CA TYR A 574 -22.87 -19.42 9.76
C TYR A 574 -23.74 -19.75 8.56
N LEU A 575 -23.42 -19.15 7.41
CA LEU A 575 -23.89 -19.61 6.11
C LEU A 575 -22.75 -20.40 5.47
N PHE A 576 -22.89 -21.73 5.45
CA PHE A 576 -21.93 -22.66 4.88
C PHE A 576 -22.38 -23.06 3.47
N PHE A 577 -21.48 -23.01 2.50
CA PHE A 577 -21.80 -23.23 1.10
C PHE A 577 -21.35 -24.62 0.66
N SER A 578 -22.27 -25.38 0.05
CA SER A 578 -21.98 -26.73 -0.44
C SER A 578 -22.56 -26.98 -1.83
N GLY A 579 -21.87 -27.80 -2.62
CA GLY A 579 -22.25 -28.03 -4.01
C GLY A 579 -21.27 -28.91 -4.77
N GLY A 580 -21.36 -28.86 -6.11
CA GLY A 580 -20.41 -29.53 -7.01
C GLY A 580 -19.03 -28.87 -7.00
N GLY A 581 -18.15 -29.29 -7.93
CA GLY A 581 -16.87 -28.62 -8.12
C GLY A 581 -17.01 -27.33 -8.93
N GLY A 582 -16.18 -26.33 -8.62
CA GLY A 582 -16.22 -24.99 -9.22
C GLY A 582 -17.08 -24.00 -8.43
N TYR A 583 -17.29 -22.81 -9.01
CA TYR A 583 -18.11 -21.76 -8.40
C TYR A 583 -19.59 -22.13 -8.34
N LEU A 584 -20.23 -21.85 -7.22
CA LEU A 584 -21.60 -22.26 -6.92
C LEU A 584 -22.61 -21.17 -7.30
N PHE A 585 -22.59 -20.04 -6.62
CA PHE A 585 -23.51 -18.90 -6.77
C PHE A 585 -22.92 -17.66 -6.08
N ASN A 586 -23.45 -16.47 -6.36
CA ASN A 586 -23.23 -15.27 -5.56
C ASN A 586 -24.45 -15.03 -4.65
N ILE A 587 -24.24 -14.38 -3.51
CA ILE A 587 -25.28 -13.96 -2.57
C ILE A 587 -25.10 -12.47 -2.25
N ASP A 588 -26.15 -11.69 -2.49
CA ASP A 588 -26.19 -10.23 -2.26
C ASP A 588 -26.66 -9.95 -0.83
N CYS A 589 -27.89 -10.34 -0.50
CA CYS A 589 -28.46 -10.15 0.83
C CYS A 589 -29.35 -11.31 1.25
N PHE A 590 -29.68 -11.38 2.53
CA PHE A 590 -30.65 -12.34 3.07
C PHE A 590 -31.43 -11.78 4.25
N VAL A 591 -32.56 -12.42 4.56
CA VAL A 591 -33.42 -12.08 5.71
C VAL A 591 -34.14 -13.34 6.21
N PHE A 592 -34.31 -13.43 7.52
CA PHE A 592 -35.19 -14.44 8.13
C PHE A 592 -36.60 -13.87 8.28
N THR A 593 -37.61 -14.74 8.17
CA THR A 593 -39.01 -14.34 8.17
C THR A 593 -39.84 -15.17 9.15
N GLY A 594 -41.05 -14.70 9.43
CA GLY A 594 -42.05 -15.43 10.21
C GLY A 594 -41.90 -15.36 11.74
N GLY A 595 -40.95 -14.56 12.23
CA GLY A 595 -40.84 -14.15 13.63
C GLY A 595 -40.78 -12.63 13.77
N SER A 596 -40.68 -12.16 15.01
CA SER A 596 -40.47 -10.75 15.36
C SER A 596 -39.49 -10.68 16.52
N VAL A 597 -38.64 -9.65 16.56
CA VAL A 597 -37.84 -9.37 17.76
C VAL A 597 -38.81 -9.03 18.89
N VAL A 598 -38.71 -9.69 20.04
CA VAL A 598 -39.44 -9.24 21.23
C VAL A 598 -38.72 -8.01 21.72
N GLU A 599 -39.23 -6.81 21.42
CA GLU A 599 -38.74 -5.62 22.09
C GLU A 599 -38.84 -5.85 23.61
N PRO A 600 -37.78 -5.60 24.40
CA PRO A 600 -37.88 -5.69 25.84
C PRO A 600 -39.05 -4.82 26.30
N THR A 601 -39.96 -5.39 27.08
CA THR A 601 -41.01 -4.62 27.75
C THR A 601 -40.33 -3.45 28.45
N PRO A 602 -40.74 -2.19 28.22
CA PRO A 602 -40.02 -1.06 28.76
C PRO A 602 -39.93 -1.21 30.28
N THR A 603 -38.71 -1.45 30.76
CA THR A 603 -38.34 -1.17 32.14
C THR A 603 -38.74 0.28 32.40
N PRO A 604 -39.39 0.60 33.54
CA PRO A 604 -39.72 1.99 33.87
C PRO A 604 -38.48 2.85 33.63
N ILE A 605 -38.62 3.84 32.75
CA ILE A 605 -37.55 4.78 32.39
C ILE A 605 -37.04 5.35 33.72
N PRO A 606 -35.78 5.09 34.12
CA PRO A 606 -35.19 5.84 35.23
C PRO A 606 -35.25 7.31 34.84
N GLU A 607 -35.66 8.18 35.76
CA GLU A 607 -35.71 9.63 35.57
C GLU A 607 -34.24 10.11 35.38
N VAL A 608 -33.75 10.07 34.14
CA VAL A 608 -32.40 10.46 33.74
C VAL A 608 -32.49 11.85 33.14
N GLU A 609 -31.71 12.78 33.68
CA GLU A 609 -31.58 14.13 33.14
C GLU A 609 -30.76 14.07 31.85
N ILE A 610 -31.33 14.55 30.74
CA ILE A 610 -30.64 14.57 29.44
C ILE A 610 -29.45 15.52 29.56
N GLY A 611 -28.27 15.05 29.16
CA GLY A 611 -26.99 15.73 29.31
C GLY A 611 -26.17 15.31 30.53
N ASP A 612 -26.77 14.73 31.59
CA ASP A 612 -26.03 14.25 32.78
C ASP A 612 -25.39 12.87 32.52
N ILE A 613 -24.26 12.88 31.83
CA ILE A 613 -23.52 11.66 31.46
C ILE A 613 -22.58 11.20 32.59
N SER A 614 -22.28 12.08 33.54
CA SER A 614 -21.52 11.78 34.75
C SER A 614 -22.37 11.06 35.80
N GLY A 615 -23.68 11.28 35.79
CA GLY A 615 -24.67 10.70 36.70
C GLY A 615 -24.74 11.38 38.06
N ASP A 616 -24.31 12.65 38.14
CA ASP A 616 -24.27 13.41 39.40
C ASP A 616 -25.54 14.23 39.68
N GLY A 617 -26.51 14.18 38.76
CA GLY A 617 -27.80 14.83 38.85
C GLY A 617 -27.81 16.26 38.31
N THR A 618 -26.76 16.67 37.58
CA THR A 618 -26.70 17.97 36.90
C THR A 618 -25.96 17.88 35.56
N PHE A 619 -26.39 18.65 34.56
CA PHE A 619 -25.58 18.87 33.36
C PHE A 619 -24.60 20.05 33.54
N ASP A 620 -23.29 19.79 33.53
CA ASP A 620 -22.26 20.83 33.59
C ASP A 620 -21.00 20.57 32.73
N SER A 621 -19.93 21.33 32.99
CA SER A 621 -18.66 21.22 32.27
C SER A 621 -17.96 19.86 32.40
N ILE A 622 -18.30 19.08 33.43
CA ILE A 622 -17.80 17.74 33.69
C ILE A 622 -18.38 16.77 32.66
N ASP A 623 -19.69 16.83 32.41
CA ASP A 623 -20.35 16.04 31.36
C ASP A 623 -19.77 16.35 29.99
N PHE A 624 -19.62 17.64 29.69
CA PHE A 624 -18.98 18.05 28.44
C PHE A 624 -17.53 17.56 28.30
N GLY A 625 -16.81 17.48 29.44
CA GLY A 625 -15.47 16.90 29.52
C GLY A 625 -15.45 15.41 29.19
N TYR A 626 -16.40 14.64 29.74
CA TYR A 626 -16.55 13.22 29.42
C TYR A 626 -16.99 13.00 27.97
N MET A 627 -17.91 13.81 27.45
CA MET A 627 -18.33 13.74 26.04
C MET A 627 -17.14 13.99 25.11
N ARG A 628 -16.26 14.94 25.46
CA ARG A 628 -15.01 15.17 24.73
C ARG A 628 -14.05 13.98 24.81
N GLN A 629 -13.89 13.38 25.99
CA GLN A 629 -13.04 12.19 26.14
C GLN A 629 -13.58 11.01 25.31
N TYR A 630 -14.90 10.85 25.27
CA TYR A 630 -15.58 9.84 24.47
C TYR A 630 -15.39 10.08 22.96
N MET A 631 -15.61 11.30 22.48
CA MET A 631 -15.38 11.70 21.08
C MET A 631 -13.92 11.56 20.63
N LEU A 632 -12.96 11.62 21.57
CA LEU A 632 -11.53 11.42 21.31
C LEU A 632 -11.09 9.96 21.48
N GLY A 633 -12.02 9.03 21.74
CA GLY A 633 -11.72 7.60 21.95
C GLY A 633 -10.95 7.30 23.23
N MET A 634 -10.85 8.25 24.17
CA MET A 634 -10.13 8.07 25.43
C MET A 634 -10.92 7.22 26.44
N ILE A 635 -12.25 7.23 26.32
CA ILE A 635 -13.16 6.35 27.07
C ILE A 635 -14.14 5.72 26.09
N SER A 636 -14.49 4.46 26.30
CA SER A 636 -15.52 3.74 25.53
C SER A 636 -16.87 3.66 26.24
N LYS A 637 -16.95 4.13 27.49
CA LYS A 637 -18.15 4.15 28.32
C LYS A 637 -18.14 5.37 29.25
N PHE A 638 -19.29 5.98 29.45
CA PHE A 638 -19.47 7.07 30.40
C PHE A 638 -19.51 6.57 31.86
N PRO A 639 -19.23 7.45 32.85
CA PRO A 639 -19.29 7.09 34.27
C PRO A 639 -20.70 6.66 34.73
N SER A 640 -21.75 7.29 34.20
CA SER A 640 -23.13 6.91 34.48
C SER A 640 -23.52 5.63 33.74
N GLU A 641 -24.27 4.74 34.41
CA GLU A 641 -24.84 3.54 33.78
C GLU A 641 -25.79 3.89 32.61
N ASN A 642 -26.44 5.05 32.69
CA ASN A 642 -27.32 5.58 31.65
C ASN A 642 -26.63 6.65 30.80
N GLY A 643 -25.31 6.82 30.91
CA GLY A 643 -24.61 7.95 30.31
C GLY A 643 -24.70 7.99 28.78
N MET A 644 -24.84 6.84 28.10
CA MET A 644 -25.02 6.81 26.65
C MET A 644 -26.40 7.36 26.24
N PHE A 645 -27.43 7.07 27.04
CA PHE A 645 -28.77 7.61 26.84
C PHE A 645 -28.83 9.10 27.18
N ALA A 646 -28.16 9.53 28.25
CA ALA A 646 -28.06 10.96 28.59
C ALA A 646 -27.23 11.76 27.58
N ALA A 647 -26.32 11.12 26.84
CA ALA A 647 -25.45 11.76 25.86
C ALA A 647 -26.13 12.04 24.51
N ASP A 648 -27.17 11.28 24.14
CA ASP A 648 -28.02 11.53 22.97
C ASP A 648 -28.99 12.68 23.28
N VAL A 649 -28.43 13.90 23.27
CA VAL A 649 -29.16 15.10 23.65
C VAL A 649 -30.06 15.61 22.53
N ASP A 650 -29.88 15.13 21.29
CA ASP A 650 -30.77 15.44 20.18
C ASP A 650 -31.85 14.39 19.88
N GLY A 651 -31.76 13.22 20.49
CA GLY A 651 -32.75 12.15 20.44
C GLY A 651 -32.71 11.35 19.14
N SER A 652 -31.55 11.32 18.49
CA SER A 652 -31.33 10.64 17.21
C SER A 652 -31.07 9.13 17.35
N GLY A 653 -30.76 8.67 18.57
CA GLY A 653 -30.35 7.29 18.86
C GLY A 653 -28.85 7.05 18.71
N GLU A 654 -28.08 8.06 18.28
CA GLU A 654 -26.63 8.04 18.13
C GLU A 654 -25.99 9.07 19.07
N VAL A 655 -24.71 8.91 19.40
CA VAL A 655 -23.96 9.86 20.24
C VAL A 655 -22.77 10.39 19.44
N ASP A 656 -22.92 11.59 18.87
CA ASP A 656 -21.97 12.11 17.89
C ASP A 656 -21.61 13.61 18.06
N SER A 657 -21.04 14.19 17.00
CA SER A 657 -20.61 15.60 16.99
C SER A 657 -21.76 16.62 17.12
N LEU A 658 -22.99 16.23 16.79
CA LEU A 658 -24.21 17.03 16.93
C LEU A 658 -24.58 17.16 18.41
N ASP A 659 -24.58 16.06 19.15
CA ASP A 659 -24.79 16.06 20.60
C ASP A 659 -23.76 16.92 21.32
N PHE A 660 -22.49 16.73 20.97
CA PHE A 660 -21.40 17.56 21.48
C PHE A 660 -21.63 19.06 21.18
N GLY A 661 -22.15 19.36 19.98
CA GLY A 661 -22.54 20.71 19.58
C GLY A 661 -23.69 21.27 20.40
N PHE A 662 -24.70 20.47 20.72
CA PHE A 662 -25.83 20.87 21.56
C PHE A 662 -25.44 21.05 23.02
N MET A 663 -24.66 20.13 23.61
CA MET A 663 -24.08 20.28 24.96
C MET A 663 -23.30 21.60 25.10
N ARG A 664 -22.49 21.93 24.09
CA ARG A 664 -21.78 23.21 24.05
C ARG A 664 -22.72 24.40 23.99
N LYS A 665 -23.78 24.35 23.17
CA LYS A 665 -24.77 25.43 23.09
C LYS A 665 -25.50 25.63 24.42
N HIS A 666 -25.82 24.54 25.13
CA HIS A 666 -26.49 24.60 26.43
C HIS A 666 -25.58 25.20 27.51
N LEU A 667 -24.31 24.79 27.58
CA LEU A 667 -23.32 25.40 28.50
C LEU A 667 -23.06 26.89 28.23
N LEU A 668 -23.22 27.31 26.97
CA LEU A 668 -23.07 28.71 26.57
C LEU A 668 -24.37 29.52 26.74
N GLY A 669 -25.45 28.91 27.24
CA GLY A 669 -26.76 29.56 27.39
C GLY A 669 -27.41 29.95 26.06
N MET A 670 -27.02 29.30 24.96
CA MET A 670 -27.62 29.52 23.63
C MET A 670 -28.93 28.74 23.45
N ILE A 671 -29.12 27.68 24.24
CA ILE A 671 -30.35 26.92 24.37
C ILE A 671 -30.60 26.67 25.85
N ASP A 672 -31.85 26.75 26.29
CA ASP A 672 -32.24 26.52 27.69
C ASP A 672 -32.59 25.06 27.98
N LYS A 673 -32.76 24.25 26.92
CA LYS A 673 -33.09 22.82 26.95
C LYS A 673 -32.47 22.11 25.75
N PHE A 674 -32.20 20.83 25.89
CA PHE A 674 -31.79 19.95 24.81
C PHE A 674 -32.95 19.56 23.90
N PRO A 675 -32.71 19.30 22.60
CA PRO A 675 -33.78 18.85 21.69
C PRO A 675 -34.50 17.56 22.13
N ALA A 676 -33.83 16.67 22.86
CA ALA A 676 -34.41 15.45 23.42
C ALA A 676 -35.30 15.70 24.66
N GLU A 677 -35.20 16.86 25.32
CA GLU A 677 -36.03 17.27 26.46
C GLU A 677 -37.37 17.87 25.98
N LYS A 678 -38.33 17.02 25.63
CA LYS A 678 -39.67 17.45 25.17
C LYS A 678 -40.49 18.22 26.22
#